data_AF-A0A496ZQK4-F1
#
_entry.id   AF-A0A496ZQK4-F1
#
_cell.length_a   1.000
_cell.length_b   1.000
_cell.length_c   1.000
_cell.angle_alpha   90.00
_cell.angle_beta   90.00
_cell.angle_gamma   90.00
#
_symmetry.space_group_name_H-M   'P 1'
#
loop_
_entity.id
_entity.type
_entity.pdbx_description
1 polymer ?
#
loop_
_entity_poly.entity_id
_entity_poly.type
_entity_poly.pdbx_seq_one_letter_code
_entity_poly.pdbx_strand_id
1 'polypeptide(L)'
;MEKTQIKTQVHTIIMLVGPSGSGKTTFAKKVLIPGLSANYDKSKNFAPNIQYISSDDIRKNILGVNYDKMDEIMTESSTQAFEILFTQLRAVTSYPINAEYVILDTTGLSEKFRTDVLAIADDNNYNVDVVVFDYKKVDEYQKNFVADSLKSRETGGRLIAKHMKRLKTEVLKTLRKGTYQNIFKIKSKDFVTEETTNVYNIDSGEYEMVDNLVSNYDVFAWDYEKYMDRILPSKYEWITIGDVHGCINELKELIKKYGFEINENDEIIDTEKSKGFGLILAGDIVDKSSNEDIEKTIRFVHKNMGVLGDRLQLVLGNHEEMVWKWTTNHKDLEHTVERLDQKVKYYNTAILLEEKEDVRELFLEIFAKMKGWVKTIGTDRKSFIVTHAPCEVKFLEKMDGRSLHKQYKCASRSKNKDMSNDQLTPYLKDEAVKNQPVHIFGHMGQNSVRTFKNKVCIDAGCVYGAKLVGYSVGFGKPYIQTVSQINGTEARNDFSNNLFEEVAAERKAVDIDSLSEFNQKRLTYLMNNGIGYVGGTISPAPKDEESGEFESLKSGLDYYKGKVKSVVLQPKYMGSRAQMYLNRDIEKCYATSRNGYKIKEDLSAVFADQLKEQETLMGAFNIQELVMDGELMPWASLGRGLIESQFVVIDKAIKSEIDFLRENGFDEAFMDLEKSYLESGFAEDRNTLNKKDLNKKYGHSYQNFKNIKWELDRFQSNATHEAAWSIYHEQVEIYGAEGDTHYKPFRILKATKTEEHGGEIFKVDMNAAMQFGSINNDSVCVIDFEDENYLEFAQKWYDEITNVGEMEGCVIKPNDAENPEWLAPFMKVRNPNYLHIIYGYDMNFPKKFTKLFNQKNIGRKLRASIAEYKLGEQMLDMKVGSPEIKQVLANMMFENEKEVGIDPRL
;
A
#
# COMPACT_ATOMS: atom_id res chain seq x y z
N MET A 1 -51.78 6.14 25.01
CA MET A 1 -51.97 4.76 24.49
C MET A 1 -50.61 4.10 24.40
N GLU A 2 -50.50 2.81 24.74
CA GLU A 2 -49.24 2.06 24.60
C GLU A 2 -48.95 1.86 23.10
N LYS A 3 -47.88 2.46 22.58
CA LYS A 3 -47.51 2.37 21.17
C LYS A 3 -47.01 0.96 20.84
N THR A 4 -47.35 0.46 19.65
CA THR A 4 -46.83 -0.84 19.20
C THR A 4 -45.35 -0.71 18.83
N GLN A 5 -44.47 -1.52 19.42
CA GLN A 5 -43.03 -1.43 19.17
C GLN A 5 -42.60 -2.20 17.91
N ILE A 6 -41.76 -1.56 17.10
CA ILE A 6 -40.98 -2.17 16.01
C ILE A 6 -39.51 -1.99 16.36
N LYS A 7 -38.92 -3.06 16.87
CA LYS A 7 -37.51 -3.12 17.29
C LYS A 7 -36.67 -3.74 16.20
N THR A 8 -35.84 -2.94 15.53
CA THR A 8 -34.92 -3.37 14.46
C THR A 8 -33.46 -3.12 14.88
N GLN A 9 -32.51 -3.17 13.93
CA GLN A 9 -31.09 -2.88 14.14
C GLN A 9 -30.46 -2.19 12.92
N VAL A 10 -29.30 -1.57 13.06
CA VAL A 10 -28.59 -0.93 11.93
C VAL A 10 -28.19 -1.96 10.87
N HIS A 11 -28.03 -1.52 9.63
CA HIS A 11 -27.77 -2.34 8.45
C HIS A 11 -28.85 -3.42 8.24
N THR A 12 -30.09 -2.95 8.09
CA THR A 12 -31.26 -3.80 7.90
C THR A 12 -32.07 -3.38 6.67
N ILE A 13 -32.42 -4.37 5.84
CA ILE A 13 -33.42 -4.24 4.79
C ILE A 13 -34.79 -4.53 5.41
N ILE A 14 -35.66 -3.53 5.43
CA ILE A 14 -37.04 -3.63 5.90
C ILE A 14 -37.94 -3.86 4.69
N MET A 15 -38.35 -5.10 4.49
CA MET A 15 -39.20 -5.51 3.37
C MET A 15 -40.67 -5.41 3.73
N LEU A 16 -41.41 -4.57 3.01
CA LEU A 16 -42.85 -4.42 3.18
C LEU A 16 -43.58 -5.49 2.35
N VAL A 17 -44.47 -6.25 3.00
CA VAL A 17 -45.19 -7.37 2.36
C VAL A 17 -46.69 -7.20 2.56
N GLY A 18 -47.42 -7.05 1.47
CA GLY A 18 -48.87 -6.96 1.54
C GLY A 18 -49.53 -6.59 0.21
N PRO A 19 -50.85 -6.83 0.07
CA PRO A 19 -51.62 -6.49 -1.12
C PRO A 19 -51.47 -5.03 -1.55
N SER A 20 -51.66 -4.75 -2.84
CA SER A 20 -51.74 -3.38 -3.35
C SER A 20 -52.83 -2.60 -2.60
N GLY A 21 -52.54 -1.36 -2.20
CA GLY A 21 -53.48 -0.53 -1.42
C GLY A 21 -53.55 -0.83 0.07
N SER A 22 -52.76 -1.77 0.59
CA SER A 22 -52.70 -2.05 2.03
C SER A 22 -52.15 -0.89 2.86
N GLY A 23 -51.57 0.17 2.29
CA GLY A 23 -51.04 1.31 3.06
C GLY A 23 -49.54 1.25 3.37
N LYS A 24 -48.78 0.35 2.70
CA LYS A 24 -47.31 0.23 2.82
C LYS A 24 -46.59 1.58 2.70
N THR A 25 -46.85 2.32 1.62
CA THR A 25 -46.24 3.63 1.37
C THR A 25 -46.52 4.63 2.49
N THR A 26 -47.76 4.66 3.00
CA THR A 26 -48.13 5.51 4.13
C THR A 26 -47.38 5.10 5.39
N PHE A 27 -47.31 3.80 5.67
CA PHE A 27 -46.58 3.27 6.81
C PHE A 27 -45.07 3.59 6.74
N ALA A 28 -44.45 3.41 5.57
CA ALA A 28 -43.06 3.76 5.35
C ALA A 28 -42.80 5.26 5.64
N LYS A 29 -43.59 6.14 5.02
CA LYS A 29 -43.39 7.60 5.07
C LYS A 29 -43.80 8.24 6.40
N LYS A 30 -44.78 7.68 7.11
CA LYS A 30 -45.35 8.28 8.34
C LYS A 30 -44.95 7.56 9.62
N VAL A 31 -44.43 6.34 9.54
CA VAL A 31 -44.06 5.53 10.72
C VAL A 31 -42.57 5.15 10.68
N LEU A 32 -42.14 4.39 9.67
CA LEU A 32 -40.77 3.86 9.64
C LEU A 32 -39.70 4.94 9.47
N ILE A 33 -39.80 5.78 8.43
CA ILE A 33 -38.80 6.82 8.16
C ILE A 33 -38.70 7.80 9.33
N PRO A 34 -39.79 8.41 9.85
CA PRO A 34 -39.70 9.34 10.98
C PRO A 34 -39.12 8.71 12.25
N GLY A 35 -39.48 7.45 12.55
CA GLY A 35 -38.96 6.76 13.74
C GLY A 35 -37.47 6.45 13.63
N LEU A 36 -37.00 6.02 12.45
CA LEU A 36 -35.59 5.75 12.20
C LEU A 36 -34.74 7.01 12.04
N SER A 37 -35.35 8.15 11.70
CA SER A 37 -34.64 9.43 11.49
C SER A 37 -34.47 10.26 12.76
N ALA A 38 -35.02 9.84 13.90
CA ALA A 38 -35.23 10.69 15.07
C ALA A 38 -33.95 11.24 15.75
N ASN A 39 -32.75 10.78 15.36
CA ASN A 39 -31.50 11.04 16.08
C ASN A 39 -30.38 11.57 15.16
N TYR A 40 -30.54 12.77 14.58
CA TYR A 40 -29.45 13.44 13.86
C TYR A 40 -28.46 14.10 14.83
N ASP A 41 -27.19 13.68 14.81
CA ASP A 41 -26.12 14.30 15.61
C ASP A 41 -25.20 15.16 14.71
N LYS A 42 -25.41 16.48 14.79
CA LYS A 42 -24.62 17.48 14.07
C LYS A 42 -23.14 17.44 14.44
N SER A 43 -22.77 17.09 15.67
CA SER A 43 -21.38 17.12 16.15
C SER A 43 -20.48 16.06 15.48
N LYS A 44 -21.10 14.99 14.98
CA LYS A 44 -20.44 13.88 14.28
C LYS A 44 -20.64 13.92 12.77
N ASN A 45 -21.37 14.93 12.27
CA ASN A 45 -21.80 15.05 10.88
C ASN A 45 -22.46 13.75 10.36
N PHE A 46 -23.29 13.11 11.20
CA PHE A 46 -23.89 11.82 10.87
C PHE A 46 -25.41 11.89 10.94
N ALA A 47 -26.04 11.58 9.81
CA ALA A 47 -27.46 11.27 9.71
C ALA A 47 -27.61 9.82 9.25
N PRO A 48 -28.54 9.03 9.83
CA PRO A 48 -28.79 7.69 9.34
C PRO A 48 -29.24 7.75 7.88
N ASN A 49 -28.55 7.00 7.03
CA ASN A 49 -28.89 6.88 5.63
C ASN A 49 -30.07 5.91 5.48
N ILE A 50 -31.27 6.47 5.35
CA ILE A 50 -32.52 5.71 5.15
C ILE A 50 -32.89 5.74 3.67
N GLN A 51 -32.75 4.60 3.00
CA GLN A 51 -33.06 4.45 1.59
C GLN A 51 -34.46 3.87 1.41
N TYR A 52 -35.35 4.63 0.78
CA TYR A 52 -36.69 4.16 0.42
C TYR A 52 -36.72 3.79 -1.06
N ILE A 53 -36.98 2.52 -1.37
CA ILE A 53 -37.00 2.00 -2.73
C ILE A 53 -38.39 1.42 -3.01
N SER A 54 -39.12 2.06 -3.94
CA SER A 54 -40.48 1.70 -4.33
C SER A 54 -40.51 1.21 -5.76
N SER A 55 -41.08 0.01 -5.99
CA SER A 55 -41.26 -0.50 -7.35
C SER A 55 -42.20 0.39 -8.18
N ASP A 56 -43.17 1.04 -7.53
CA ASP A 56 -44.13 1.90 -8.20
C ASP A 56 -43.49 3.24 -8.61
N ASP A 57 -42.63 3.80 -7.76
CA ASP A 57 -41.91 5.04 -8.08
C ASP A 57 -40.87 4.81 -9.18
N ILE A 58 -40.17 3.67 -9.16
CA ILE A 58 -39.24 3.29 -10.22
C ILE A 58 -39.96 3.17 -11.57
N ARG A 59 -41.12 2.50 -11.63
CA ARG A 59 -41.91 2.40 -12.88
C ARG A 59 -42.30 3.77 -13.41
N LYS A 60 -42.82 4.66 -12.55
CA LYS A 60 -43.20 6.03 -12.94
C LYS A 60 -42.00 6.81 -13.48
N ASN A 61 -40.84 6.67 -12.85
CA ASN A 61 -39.61 7.32 -13.29
C ASN A 61 -39.16 6.81 -14.67
N ILE A 62 -39.20 5.49 -14.92
CA ILE A 62 -38.81 4.92 -16.21
C ILE A 62 -39.81 5.31 -17.31
N LEU A 63 -41.10 5.32 -16.99
CA LEU A 63 -42.17 5.67 -17.94
C LEU A 63 -42.27 7.19 -18.20
N GLY A 64 -41.63 8.02 -17.38
CA GLY A 64 -41.61 9.48 -17.50
C GLY A 64 -42.94 10.18 -17.19
N VAL A 65 -43.96 9.44 -16.76
CA VAL A 65 -45.33 9.93 -16.53
C VAL A 65 -45.88 9.33 -15.24
N ASN A 66 -46.65 10.12 -14.49
CA ASN A 66 -47.35 9.70 -13.28
C ASN A 66 -48.62 8.89 -13.60
N TYR A 67 -48.44 7.68 -14.14
CA TYR A 67 -49.53 6.73 -14.35
C TYR A 67 -50.18 6.28 -13.02
N ASP A 68 -51.45 5.87 -13.09
CA ASP A 68 -52.08 5.21 -11.96
C ASP A 68 -51.44 3.83 -11.77
N LYS A 69 -51.22 3.41 -10.52
CA LYS A 69 -50.57 2.13 -10.20
C LYS A 69 -51.31 0.90 -10.75
N MET A 70 -52.56 1.05 -11.18
CA MET A 70 -53.39 -0.01 -11.77
C MET A 70 -53.37 -0.01 -13.30
N ASP A 71 -52.72 0.96 -13.95
CA ASP A 71 -52.61 0.99 -15.39
C ASP A 71 -51.80 -0.22 -15.89
N GLU A 72 -52.22 -0.82 -17.02
CA GLU A 72 -51.60 -2.04 -17.56
C GLU A 72 -50.10 -1.83 -17.89
N ILE A 73 -49.76 -0.63 -18.38
CA ILE A 73 -48.39 -0.20 -18.66
C ILE A 73 -47.47 -0.24 -17.41
N MET A 74 -48.02 -0.04 -16.21
CA MET A 74 -47.27 -0.22 -14.95
C MET A 74 -46.96 -1.71 -14.70
N THR A 75 -47.86 -2.61 -15.11
CA THR A 75 -47.60 -4.05 -15.02
C THR A 75 -46.58 -4.49 -16.08
N GLU A 76 -46.74 -4.04 -17.33
CA GLU A 76 -45.86 -4.36 -18.46
C GLU A 76 -44.40 -3.94 -18.24
N SER A 77 -44.17 -2.82 -17.54
CA SER A 77 -42.84 -2.31 -17.20
C SER A 77 -42.20 -2.95 -15.96
N SER A 78 -42.82 -3.99 -15.37
CA SER A 78 -42.34 -4.58 -14.11
C SER A 78 -40.94 -5.19 -14.23
N THR A 79 -40.61 -5.84 -15.33
CA THR A 79 -39.29 -6.50 -15.49
C THR A 79 -38.15 -5.50 -15.35
N GLN A 80 -38.19 -4.41 -16.12
CA GLN A 80 -37.19 -3.34 -16.09
C GLN A 80 -37.16 -2.65 -14.71
N ALA A 81 -38.34 -2.42 -14.10
CA ALA A 81 -38.41 -1.81 -12.78
C ALA A 81 -37.75 -2.68 -11.68
N PHE A 82 -37.90 -4.01 -11.74
CA PHE A 82 -37.26 -4.90 -10.78
C PHE A 82 -35.74 -5.02 -11.00
N GLU A 83 -35.26 -4.95 -12.25
CA GLU A 83 -33.82 -4.87 -12.53
C GLU A 83 -33.18 -3.63 -11.91
N ILE A 84 -33.82 -2.46 -12.06
CA ILE A 84 -33.35 -1.22 -11.41
C ILE A 84 -33.46 -1.32 -9.89
N LEU A 85 -34.56 -1.86 -9.36
CA LEU A 85 -34.76 -2.03 -7.92
C LEU A 85 -33.64 -2.85 -7.30
N PHE A 86 -33.29 -4.00 -7.88
CA PHE A 86 -32.22 -4.85 -7.36
C PHE A 86 -30.83 -4.23 -7.53
N THR A 87 -30.61 -3.51 -8.63
CA THR A 87 -29.36 -2.76 -8.84
C THR A 87 -29.19 -1.67 -7.78
N GLN A 88 -30.25 -0.89 -7.52
CA GLN A 88 -30.26 0.14 -6.49
C GLN A 88 -30.09 -0.48 -5.10
N LEU A 89 -30.79 -1.58 -4.80
CA LEU A 89 -30.66 -2.29 -3.53
C LEU A 89 -29.21 -2.71 -3.28
N ARG A 90 -28.56 -3.38 -4.26
CA ARG A 90 -27.14 -3.75 -4.16
C ARG A 90 -26.27 -2.54 -3.90
N ALA A 91 -26.43 -1.47 -4.70
CA ALA A 91 -25.61 -0.27 -4.59
C ALA A 91 -25.69 0.40 -3.22
N VAL A 92 -26.89 0.49 -2.62
CA VAL A 92 -27.06 1.13 -1.31
C VAL A 92 -26.63 0.24 -0.14
N THR A 93 -26.65 -1.08 -0.31
CA THR A 93 -26.18 -2.04 0.71
C THR A 93 -24.68 -2.31 0.64
N SER A 94 -24.00 -1.97 -0.45
CA SER A 94 -22.56 -2.19 -0.58
C SER A 94 -21.74 -1.06 0.04
N TYR A 95 -20.54 -1.40 0.54
CA TYR A 95 -19.54 -0.43 0.99
C TYR A 95 -19.03 0.42 -0.20
N PRO A 96 -18.81 1.73 -0.05
CA PRO A 96 -18.80 2.53 1.19
C PRO A 96 -20.15 3.18 1.54
N ILE A 97 -21.24 2.88 0.83
CA ILE A 97 -22.54 3.51 1.07
C ILE A 97 -23.19 2.95 2.33
N ASN A 98 -23.23 1.62 2.45
CA ASN A 98 -23.67 0.90 3.64
C ASN A 98 -24.88 1.57 4.34
N ALA A 99 -25.96 1.82 3.59
CA ALA A 99 -27.12 2.50 4.14
C ALA A 99 -27.59 1.83 5.45
N GLU A 100 -27.77 2.61 6.52
CA GLU A 100 -28.16 2.05 7.81
C GLU A 100 -29.51 1.32 7.72
N TYR A 101 -30.43 1.82 6.89
CA TYR A 101 -31.74 1.20 6.68
C TYR A 101 -32.16 1.28 5.21
N VAL A 102 -32.69 0.18 4.68
CA VAL A 102 -33.28 0.14 3.33
C VAL A 102 -34.73 -0.34 3.43
N ILE A 103 -35.68 0.52 3.10
CA ILE A 103 -37.11 0.19 3.10
C ILE A 103 -37.54 -0.18 1.68
N LEU A 104 -37.91 -1.44 1.47
CA LEU A 104 -38.41 -1.93 0.19
C LEU A 104 -39.95 -1.90 0.16
N ASP A 105 -40.51 -0.96 -0.59
CA ASP A 105 -41.95 -0.84 -0.84
C ASP A 105 -42.32 -1.52 -2.15
N THR A 106 -42.64 -2.81 -2.05
CA THR A 106 -43.21 -3.60 -3.14
C THR A 106 -44.40 -4.40 -2.60
N THR A 107 -45.08 -5.18 -3.45
CA THR A 107 -46.10 -6.10 -2.92
C THR A 107 -45.48 -7.20 -2.04
N GLY A 108 -44.22 -7.60 -2.30
CA GLY A 108 -43.51 -8.62 -1.52
C GLY A 108 -44.14 -10.02 -1.55
N LEU A 109 -45.09 -10.27 -2.47
CA LEU A 109 -45.87 -11.51 -2.51
C LEU A 109 -45.17 -12.66 -3.26
N SER A 110 -44.20 -12.34 -4.12
CA SER A 110 -43.44 -13.32 -4.88
C SER A 110 -42.36 -13.97 -4.01
N GLU A 111 -42.30 -15.31 -3.99
CA GLU A 111 -41.27 -16.04 -3.25
C GLU A 111 -39.88 -15.77 -3.84
N LYS A 112 -39.74 -15.84 -5.17
CA LYS A 112 -38.49 -15.51 -5.87
C LYS A 112 -37.96 -14.13 -5.49
N PHE A 113 -38.83 -13.10 -5.47
CA PHE A 113 -38.43 -11.75 -5.08
C PHE A 113 -37.81 -11.72 -3.67
N ARG A 114 -38.44 -12.41 -2.71
CA ARG A 114 -37.93 -12.44 -1.32
C ARG A 114 -36.61 -13.21 -1.22
N THR A 115 -36.46 -14.31 -1.97
CA THR A 115 -35.20 -15.05 -2.06
C THR A 115 -34.09 -14.20 -2.65
N ASP A 116 -34.38 -13.44 -3.71
CA ASP A 116 -33.40 -12.55 -4.35
C ASP A 116 -33.00 -11.41 -3.40
N VAL A 117 -33.93 -10.86 -2.60
CA VAL A 117 -33.61 -9.89 -1.52
C VAL A 117 -32.72 -10.50 -0.44
N LEU A 118 -33.04 -11.72 0.03
CA LEU A 118 -32.23 -12.43 1.02
C LEU A 118 -30.81 -12.72 0.51
N ALA A 119 -30.66 -13.08 -0.77
CA ALA A 119 -29.35 -13.30 -1.38
C ALA A 119 -28.52 -12.01 -1.41
N ILE A 120 -29.11 -10.87 -1.82
CA ILE A 120 -28.41 -9.58 -1.80
C ILE A 120 -28.03 -9.17 -0.36
N ALA A 121 -28.91 -9.48 0.60
CA ALA A 121 -28.62 -9.23 2.00
C ALA A 121 -27.42 -10.06 2.49
N ASP A 122 -27.37 -11.35 2.17
CA ASP A 122 -26.24 -12.23 2.54
C ASP A 122 -24.93 -11.79 1.87
N ASP A 123 -24.96 -11.46 0.58
CA ASP A 123 -23.80 -10.96 -0.19
C ASP A 123 -23.16 -9.72 0.47
N ASN A 124 -23.97 -8.86 1.09
CA ASN A 124 -23.54 -7.61 1.74
C ASN A 124 -23.57 -7.67 3.28
N ASN A 125 -23.84 -8.84 3.85
CA ASN A 125 -23.99 -9.07 5.29
C ASN A 125 -25.00 -8.11 5.98
N TYR A 126 -26.18 -7.96 5.38
CA TYR A 126 -27.34 -7.22 5.89
C TYR A 126 -28.36 -8.15 6.54
N ASN A 127 -29.10 -7.59 7.50
CA ASN A 127 -30.28 -8.25 8.07
C ASN A 127 -31.51 -7.99 7.20
N VAL A 128 -32.50 -8.88 7.27
CA VAL A 128 -33.81 -8.68 6.62
C VAL A 128 -34.94 -8.78 7.63
N ASP A 129 -35.61 -7.65 7.85
CA ASP A 129 -36.86 -7.56 8.61
C ASP A 129 -38.05 -7.53 7.65
N VAL A 130 -39.15 -8.16 8.05
CA VAL A 130 -40.38 -8.20 7.24
C VAL A 130 -41.51 -7.51 7.97
N VAL A 131 -42.13 -6.52 7.35
CA VAL A 131 -43.37 -5.89 7.84
C VAL A 131 -44.54 -6.38 6.99
N VAL A 132 -45.33 -7.28 7.56
CA VAL A 132 -46.46 -7.91 6.88
C VAL A 132 -47.77 -7.21 7.23
N PHE A 133 -48.48 -6.72 6.22
CA PHE A 133 -49.81 -6.11 6.37
C PHE A 133 -50.88 -7.20 6.36
N ASP A 134 -51.18 -7.74 7.55
CA ASP A 134 -52.06 -8.88 7.80
C ASP A 134 -53.27 -8.45 8.65
N TYR A 135 -54.12 -7.62 8.05
CA TYR A 135 -55.30 -7.05 8.70
C TYR A 135 -56.32 -8.09 9.15
N LYS A 136 -56.96 -7.81 10.29
CA LYS A 136 -58.04 -8.63 10.86
C LYS A 136 -59.32 -8.53 10.04
N LYS A 137 -59.65 -7.34 9.54
CA LYS A 137 -60.86 -7.07 8.75
C LYS A 137 -60.52 -6.93 7.27
N VAL A 138 -61.24 -7.64 6.40
CA VAL A 138 -61.02 -7.61 4.93
C VAL A 138 -61.29 -6.20 4.37
N ASP A 139 -62.29 -5.51 4.91
CA ASP A 139 -62.67 -4.16 4.46
C ASP A 139 -61.57 -3.12 4.66
N GLU A 140 -60.60 -3.36 5.56
CA GLU A 140 -59.47 -2.45 5.78
C GLU A 140 -58.50 -2.40 4.59
N TYR A 141 -58.45 -3.45 3.77
CA TYR A 141 -57.72 -3.39 2.50
C TYR A 141 -58.43 -2.50 1.47
N GLN A 142 -59.71 -2.17 1.66
CA GLN A 142 -60.57 -1.44 0.72
C GLN A 142 -60.88 0.01 1.13
N LYS A 143 -60.66 0.39 2.41
CA LYS A 143 -61.06 1.68 3.03
C LYS A 143 -60.60 2.99 2.36
N ASN A 144 -59.69 2.98 1.38
CA ASN A 144 -59.21 4.21 0.72
C ASN A 144 -59.39 4.22 -0.82
N PHE A 145 -60.22 3.31 -1.37
CA PHE A 145 -60.45 3.20 -2.82
C PHE A 145 -61.69 3.96 -3.32
N VAL A 146 -62.37 4.72 -2.47
CA VAL A 146 -63.67 5.34 -2.79
C VAL A 146 -63.52 6.70 -3.51
N ALA A 147 -62.31 7.26 -3.59
CA ALA A 147 -62.05 8.56 -4.21
C ALA A 147 -61.04 8.42 -5.37
N ASP A 148 -61.55 8.02 -6.55
CA ASP A 148 -61.22 8.55 -7.89
C ASP A 148 -61.41 7.51 -9.00
N SER A 149 -62.25 7.88 -9.97
CA SER A 149 -62.58 7.19 -11.22
C SER A 149 -63.37 5.87 -11.16
N LEU A 150 -64.38 5.75 -12.04
CA LEU A 150 -65.23 4.58 -12.27
C LEU A 150 -64.47 3.31 -12.70
N LYS A 151 -63.22 3.42 -13.18
CA LYS A 151 -62.37 2.28 -13.57
C LYS A 151 -61.84 1.46 -12.37
N SER A 152 -61.85 2.02 -11.16
CA SER A 152 -61.20 1.43 -9.97
C SER A 152 -62.00 0.33 -9.26
N ARG A 153 -63.34 0.28 -9.43
CA ARG A 153 -64.22 -0.61 -8.64
C ARG A 153 -64.24 -2.08 -9.10
N GLU A 154 -64.22 -2.39 -10.40
CA GLU A 154 -64.32 -3.78 -10.88
C GLU A 154 -62.96 -4.48 -11.02
N THR A 155 -61.95 -3.80 -11.57
CA THR A 155 -60.64 -4.40 -11.87
C THR A 155 -59.71 -4.40 -10.65
N GLY A 156 -59.73 -3.32 -9.86
CA GLY A 156 -58.93 -3.18 -8.64
C GLY A 156 -59.33 -4.14 -7.52
N GLY A 157 -60.64 -4.37 -7.34
CA GLY A 157 -61.16 -5.32 -6.35
C GLY A 157 -60.73 -6.77 -6.61
N ARG A 158 -60.73 -7.22 -7.87
CA ARG A 158 -60.29 -8.57 -8.27
C ARG A 158 -58.79 -8.79 -8.04
N LEU A 159 -57.95 -7.81 -8.39
CA LEU A 159 -56.50 -7.88 -8.18
C LEU A 159 -56.15 -7.94 -6.69
N ILE A 160 -56.79 -7.10 -5.86
CA ILE A 160 -56.58 -7.08 -4.41
C ILE A 160 -57.04 -8.40 -3.78
N ALA A 161 -58.19 -8.95 -4.20
CA ALA A 161 -58.66 -10.25 -3.73
C ALA A 161 -57.67 -11.38 -4.07
N LYS A 162 -57.10 -11.37 -5.29
CA LYS A 162 -56.05 -12.32 -5.71
C LYS A 162 -54.80 -12.18 -4.84
N HIS A 163 -54.33 -10.94 -4.60
CA HIS A 163 -53.19 -10.65 -3.74
C HIS A 163 -53.43 -11.08 -2.28
N MET A 164 -54.63 -10.83 -1.74
CA MET A 164 -55.02 -11.23 -0.39
C MET A 164 -55.07 -12.76 -0.25
N LYS A 165 -55.66 -13.45 -1.22
CA LYS A 165 -55.66 -14.92 -1.25
C LYS A 165 -54.23 -15.44 -1.20
N ARG A 166 -53.37 -14.95 -2.08
CA ARG A 166 -51.94 -15.31 -2.13
C ARG A 166 -51.21 -15.03 -0.80
N LEU A 167 -51.48 -13.88 -0.19
CA LEU A 167 -50.92 -13.52 1.12
C LEU A 167 -51.25 -14.60 2.16
N LYS A 168 -52.54 -14.94 2.30
CA LYS A 168 -53.04 -15.86 3.33
C LYS A 168 -52.67 -17.33 3.06
N THR A 169 -52.65 -17.76 1.80
CA THR A 169 -52.45 -19.18 1.45
C THR A 169 -51.00 -19.57 1.26
N GLU A 170 -50.17 -18.66 0.73
CA GLU A 170 -48.77 -18.94 0.32
C GLU A 170 -47.76 -18.15 1.15
N VAL A 171 -47.89 -16.81 1.18
CA VAL A 171 -46.88 -15.91 1.74
C VAL A 171 -46.70 -16.11 3.25
N LEU A 172 -47.79 -16.14 4.02
CA LEU A 172 -47.69 -16.33 5.47
C LEU A 172 -47.09 -17.70 5.87
N LYS A 173 -47.17 -18.72 5.01
CA LYS A 173 -46.56 -20.03 5.25
C LYS A 173 -45.06 -20.01 4.93
N THR A 174 -44.69 -19.42 3.80
CA THR A 174 -43.30 -19.32 3.34
C THR A 174 -42.46 -18.36 4.17
N LEU A 175 -43.05 -17.26 4.67
CA LEU A 175 -42.36 -16.34 5.58
C LEU A 175 -41.88 -17.01 6.88
N ARG A 176 -42.64 -17.97 7.42
CA ARG A 176 -42.23 -18.72 8.62
C ARG A 176 -41.04 -19.65 8.39
N LYS A 177 -40.75 -20.00 7.13
CA LYS A 177 -39.66 -20.90 6.75
C LYS A 177 -38.39 -20.13 6.33
N GLY A 178 -38.50 -18.84 6.02
CA GLY A 178 -37.36 -18.04 5.57
C GLY A 178 -36.49 -17.57 6.73
N THR A 179 -35.23 -17.25 6.42
CA THR A 179 -34.20 -16.75 7.34
C THR A 179 -34.32 -15.23 7.51
N TYR A 180 -35.45 -14.77 8.05
CA TYR A 180 -35.65 -13.35 8.39
C TYR A 180 -35.27 -13.09 9.84
N GLN A 181 -34.73 -11.91 10.13
CA GLN A 181 -34.35 -11.52 11.49
C GLN A 181 -35.60 -11.28 12.34
N ASN A 182 -36.54 -10.46 11.84
CA ASN A 182 -37.85 -10.24 12.47
C ASN A 182 -38.99 -10.28 11.46
N ILE A 183 -40.19 -10.66 11.94
CA ILE A 183 -41.43 -10.60 11.16
C ILE A 183 -42.50 -9.84 11.97
N PHE A 184 -42.70 -8.57 11.64
CA PHE A 184 -43.71 -7.69 12.24
C PHE A 184 -45.05 -7.84 11.50
N LYS A 185 -46.16 -7.93 12.24
CA LYS A 185 -47.50 -8.06 11.65
C LYS A 185 -48.35 -6.85 11.98
N ILE A 186 -48.71 -6.08 10.95
CA ILE A 186 -49.63 -4.95 11.05
C ILE A 186 -51.06 -5.48 10.99
N LYS A 187 -51.84 -5.24 12.04
CA LYS A 187 -53.18 -5.83 12.23
C LYS A 187 -54.34 -4.91 11.89
N SER A 188 -54.07 -3.61 11.77
CA SER A 188 -55.04 -2.58 11.40
C SER A 188 -54.38 -1.39 10.69
N LYS A 189 -55.18 -0.60 9.96
CA LYS A 189 -54.72 0.57 9.16
C LYS A 189 -54.67 1.90 9.93
N ASP A 190 -54.72 1.84 11.26
CA ASP A 190 -54.63 2.96 12.20
C ASP A 190 -53.16 3.29 12.51
N PHE A 191 -52.41 3.76 11.51
CA PHE A 191 -50.97 3.99 11.68
C PHE A 191 -50.63 5.22 12.52
N VAL A 192 -51.48 6.24 12.46
CA VAL A 192 -51.32 7.53 13.12
C VAL A 192 -52.63 7.94 13.78
N THR A 193 -52.53 8.70 14.86
CA THR A 193 -53.63 9.37 15.54
C THR A 193 -53.41 10.89 15.48
N GLU A 194 -54.50 11.66 15.44
CA GLU A 194 -54.44 13.11 15.58
C GLU A 194 -54.35 13.44 17.08
N GLU A 195 -53.28 14.12 17.48
CA GLU A 195 -53.12 14.71 18.81
C GLU A 195 -53.04 16.23 18.66
N THR A 196 -53.96 16.95 19.27
CA THR A 196 -53.94 18.42 19.31
C THR A 196 -53.01 18.88 20.42
N THR A 197 -51.93 19.58 20.07
CA THR A 197 -50.96 20.12 21.03
C THR A 197 -50.92 21.63 21.00
N ASN A 198 -50.86 22.26 22.18
CA ASN A 198 -50.65 23.70 22.32
C ASN A 198 -49.17 24.03 22.08
N VAL A 199 -48.87 24.65 20.94
CA VAL A 199 -47.52 25.13 20.60
C VAL A 199 -47.45 26.62 20.88
N TYR A 200 -46.46 27.03 21.67
CA TYR A 200 -46.21 28.45 21.93
C TYR A 200 -45.57 29.09 20.69
N ASN A 201 -46.26 30.01 20.04
CA ASN A 201 -45.75 30.71 18.87
C ASN A 201 -44.94 31.93 19.32
N ILE A 202 -43.64 31.91 19.02
CA ILE A 202 -42.67 32.91 19.49
C ILE A 202 -42.95 34.29 18.86
N ASP A 203 -43.51 34.32 17.65
CA ASP A 203 -43.79 35.56 16.92
C ASP A 203 -45.12 36.21 17.33
N SER A 204 -46.12 35.42 17.71
CA SER A 204 -47.45 35.92 18.13
C SER A 204 -47.63 36.02 19.65
N GLY A 205 -46.78 35.35 20.45
CA GLY A 205 -46.83 35.36 21.92
C GLY A 205 -47.99 34.56 22.53
N GLU A 206 -48.76 33.84 21.71
CA GLU A 206 -49.92 33.04 22.11
C GLU A 206 -49.68 31.53 21.91
N TYR A 207 -50.47 30.72 22.60
CA TYR A 207 -50.53 29.28 22.35
C TYR A 207 -51.50 28.99 21.21
N GLU A 208 -50.98 28.39 20.14
CA GLU A 208 -51.79 27.91 19.02
C GLU A 208 -52.03 26.40 19.14
N MET A 209 -53.27 25.98 18.91
CA MET A 209 -53.63 24.57 18.83
C MET A 209 -53.18 24.03 17.48
N VAL A 210 -52.18 23.15 17.48
CA VAL A 210 -51.67 22.48 16.28
C VAL A 210 -52.05 21.01 16.34
N ASP A 211 -52.82 20.56 15.35
CA ASP A 211 -53.11 19.13 15.16
C ASP A 211 -51.88 18.43 14.60
N ASN A 212 -51.26 17.58 15.43
CA ASN A 212 -50.11 16.78 15.06
C ASN A 212 -50.54 15.33 14.79
N LEU A 213 -50.10 14.77 13.66
CA LEU A 213 -50.24 13.34 13.39
C LEU A 213 -49.14 12.56 14.12
N VAL A 214 -49.51 11.82 15.15
CA VAL A 214 -48.58 11.03 15.97
C VAL A 214 -48.66 9.57 15.58
N SER A 215 -47.52 8.94 15.34
CA SER A 215 -47.43 7.50 15.05
C SER A 215 -47.92 6.68 16.25
N ASN A 216 -48.80 5.71 15.98
CA ASN A 216 -49.24 4.68 16.94
C ASN A 216 -48.17 3.59 17.16
N TYR A 217 -47.04 3.70 16.45
CA TYR A 217 -45.91 2.79 16.54
C TYR A 217 -44.69 3.52 17.07
N ASP A 218 -43.92 2.82 17.87
CA ASP A 218 -42.59 3.22 18.31
C ASP A 218 -41.55 2.41 17.55
N VAL A 219 -40.75 3.06 16.70
CA VAL A 219 -39.80 2.40 15.80
C VAL A 219 -38.40 2.81 16.22
N PHE A 220 -37.57 1.84 16.60
CA PHE A 220 -36.20 2.11 17.02
C PHE A 220 -35.26 0.97 16.67
N ALA A 221 -33.98 1.29 16.53
CA ALA A 221 -32.90 0.33 16.39
C ALA A 221 -32.13 0.20 17.70
N TRP A 222 -32.06 -1.01 18.26
CA TRP A 222 -31.54 -1.22 19.61
C TRP A 222 -30.02 -1.07 19.73
N ASP A 223 -29.29 -1.17 18.63
CA ASP A 223 -27.83 -1.03 18.54
C ASP A 223 -27.39 0.34 17.99
N TYR A 224 -28.33 1.25 17.72
CA TYR A 224 -28.04 2.55 17.09
C TYR A 224 -27.08 3.40 17.91
N GLU A 225 -27.29 3.52 19.22
CA GLU A 225 -26.40 4.30 20.10
C GLU A 225 -24.98 3.72 20.11
N LYS A 226 -24.85 2.40 20.14
CA LYS A 226 -23.55 1.71 20.07
C LYS A 226 -22.89 1.93 18.71
N TYR A 227 -23.65 1.89 17.63
CA TYR A 227 -23.15 2.21 16.28
C TYR A 227 -22.66 3.66 16.21
N MET A 228 -23.46 4.61 16.69
CA MET A 228 -23.12 6.04 16.70
C MET A 228 -21.89 6.34 17.57
N ASP A 229 -21.68 5.64 18.67
CA ASP A 229 -20.49 5.77 19.52
C ASP A 229 -19.19 5.38 18.79
N ARG A 230 -19.25 4.62 17.68
CA ARG A 230 -18.09 4.28 16.84
C ARG A 230 -17.76 5.34 15.80
N ILE A 231 -18.66 6.29 15.58
CA ILE A 231 -18.44 7.43 14.69
C ILE A 231 -17.78 8.53 15.50
N LEU A 232 -16.55 8.84 15.11
CA LEU A 232 -15.68 9.75 15.84
C LEU A 232 -16.07 11.22 15.56
N PRO A 233 -16.00 12.10 16.58
CA PRO A 233 -16.21 13.53 16.39
C PRO A 233 -15.30 14.13 15.32
N SER A 234 -15.84 15.02 14.49
CA SER A 234 -15.09 15.69 13.42
C SER A 234 -14.16 16.79 13.93
N LYS A 235 -14.38 17.27 15.16
CA LYS A 235 -13.58 18.33 15.82
C LYS A 235 -12.11 17.96 16.08
N TYR A 236 -11.76 16.68 16.04
CA TYR A 236 -10.39 16.22 16.28
C TYR A 236 -9.74 15.68 15.00
N GLU A 237 -8.42 15.80 14.93
CA GLU A 237 -7.58 14.98 14.07
C GLU A 237 -7.19 13.72 14.82
N TRP A 238 -7.27 12.55 14.16
CA TRP A 238 -7.06 11.28 14.83
C TRP A 238 -5.71 10.68 14.48
N ILE A 239 -5.02 10.18 15.50
CA ILE A 239 -3.76 9.44 15.39
C ILE A 239 -4.05 7.99 15.74
N THR A 240 -3.95 7.11 14.76
CA THR A 240 -4.08 5.66 14.97
C THR A 240 -2.72 5.07 15.29
N ILE A 241 -2.61 4.45 16.46
CA ILE A 241 -1.43 3.75 16.95
C ILE A 241 -1.64 2.25 16.73
N GLY A 242 -0.63 1.58 16.17
CA GLY A 242 -0.64 0.14 15.89
C GLY A 242 -0.58 -0.74 17.15
N ASP A 243 -0.36 -2.04 16.94
CA ASP A 243 -0.37 -3.07 17.98
C ASP A 243 0.75 -2.80 19.01
N VAL A 244 0.37 -2.56 20.27
CA VAL A 244 1.29 -2.14 21.33
C VAL A 244 1.95 -3.34 22.00
N HIS A 245 1.18 -4.40 22.28
CA HIS A 245 1.68 -5.63 22.92
C HIS A 245 2.56 -5.36 24.16
N GLY A 246 2.14 -4.42 25.00
CA GLY A 246 2.87 -3.98 26.18
C GLY A 246 4.16 -3.18 25.95
N CYS A 247 4.46 -2.71 24.73
CA CYS A 247 5.60 -1.80 24.44
C CYS A 247 5.33 -0.38 24.98
N ILE A 248 5.26 -0.25 26.30
CA ILE A 248 4.81 0.97 26.98
C ILE A 248 5.74 2.16 26.79
N ASN A 249 7.06 1.92 26.76
CA ASN A 249 8.04 2.99 26.59
C ASN A 249 7.92 3.60 25.19
N GLU A 250 7.80 2.74 24.18
CA GLU A 250 7.62 3.11 22.79
C GLU A 250 6.26 3.83 22.59
N LEU A 251 5.20 3.38 23.25
CA LEU A 251 3.90 4.05 23.25
C LEU A 251 4.01 5.48 23.82
N LYS A 252 4.64 5.64 24.99
CA LYS A 252 4.83 6.95 25.63
C LYS A 252 5.68 7.88 24.77
N GLU A 253 6.77 7.40 24.19
CA GLU A 253 7.61 8.20 23.29
C GLU A 253 6.86 8.60 22.01
N LEU A 254 6.07 7.69 21.44
CA LEU A 254 5.30 7.95 20.23
C LEU A 254 4.26 9.06 20.48
N ILE A 255 3.54 8.97 21.60
CA ILE A 255 2.59 10.01 22.04
C ILE A 255 3.31 11.37 22.18
N LYS A 256 4.51 11.40 22.77
CA LYS A 256 5.33 12.62 22.86
C LYS A 256 5.74 13.18 21.49
N LYS A 257 6.06 12.33 20.50
CA LYS A 257 6.38 12.77 19.12
C LYS A 257 5.21 13.47 18.41
N TYR A 258 3.97 13.19 18.84
CA TYR A 258 2.78 13.92 18.38
C TYR A 258 2.50 15.21 19.15
N GLY A 259 3.38 15.60 20.08
CA GLY A 259 3.32 16.87 20.78
C GLY A 259 2.57 16.84 22.11
N PHE A 260 2.17 15.67 22.60
CA PHE A 260 1.66 15.52 23.96
C PHE A 260 2.80 15.52 24.98
N GLU A 261 2.50 15.89 26.22
CA GLU A 261 3.40 15.68 27.35
C GLU A 261 2.88 14.54 28.23
N ILE A 262 3.76 13.91 29.01
CA ILE A 262 3.38 12.87 29.98
C ILE A 262 4.07 13.22 31.29
N ASN A 263 3.30 13.42 32.36
CA ASN A 263 3.83 13.79 33.67
C ASN A 263 4.39 12.57 34.43
N GLU A 264 4.97 12.83 35.61
CA GLU A 264 5.53 11.79 36.50
C GLU A 264 4.49 10.78 36.99
N ASN A 265 3.21 11.16 36.96
CA ASN A 265 2.08 10.30 37.32
C ASN A 265 1.53 9.53 36.11
N ASP A 266 2.20 9.53 34.96
CA ASP A 266 1.78 8.83 33.74
C ASP A 266 0.47 9.35 33.12
N GLU A 267 0.11 10.60 33.38
CA GLU A 267 -1.02 11.28 32.76
C GLU A 267 -0.57 12.05 31.51
N ILE A 268 -1.34 11.90 30.43
CA ILE A 268 -1.16 12.63 29.18
C ILE A 268 -1.65 14.05 29.36
N ILE A 269 -0.76 15.03 29.17
CA ILE A 269 -1.04 16.46 29.27
C ILE A 269 -1.10 17.06 27.87
N ASP A 270 -2.13 17.88 27.65
CA ASP A 270 -2.24 18.64 26.41
C ASP A 270 -1.28 19.82 26.35
N THR A 271 -0.63 19.95 25.21
CA THR A 271 0.07 21.17 24.80
C THR A 271 -0.75 21.94 23.76
N GLU A 272 -0.34 23.17 23.43
CA GLU A 272 -0.90 23.93 22.29
C GLU A 272 -0.91 23.11 20.98
N LYS A 273 0.04 22.19 20.80
CA LYS A 273 0.15 21.36 19.59
C LYS A 273 -0.77 20.13 19.62
N SER A 274 -1.18 19.65 20.80
CA SER A 274 -1.93 18.39 20.94
C SER A 274 -3.42 18.57 21.20
N LYS A 275 -3.89 19.76 21.61
CA LYS A 275 -5.32 20.03 21.93
C LYS A 275 -6.31 19.63 20.84
N GLY A 276 -5.89 19.65 19.57
CA GLY A 276 -6.70 19.26 18.41
C GLY A 276 -6.71 17.77 18.07
N PHE A 277 -5.94 16.93 18.78
CA PHE A 277 -5.72 15.54 18.41
C PHE A 277 -6.41 14.53 19.33
N GLY A 278 -7.02 13.50 18.75
CA GLY A 278 -7.45 12.28 19.43
C GLY A 278 -6.51 11.10 19.13
N LEU A 279 -6.46 10.14 20.04
CA LEU A 279 -5.68 8.91 19.93
C LEU A 279 -6.61 7.71 19.72
N ILE A 280 -6.23 6.82 18.80
CA ILE A 280 -6.89 5.52 18.58
C ILE A 280 -5.84 4.43 18.82
N LEU A 281 -6.07 3.51 19.76
CA LEU A 281 -5.27 2.29 19.87
C LEU A 281 -5.94 1.20 19.03
N ALA A 282 -5.22 0.66 18.04
CA ALA A 282 -5.78 -0.25 17.04
C ALA A 282 -5.96 -1.71 17.52
N GLY A 283 -6.02 -1.94 18.82
CA GLY A 283 -6.13 -3.28 19.43
C GLY A 283 -4.76 -3.88 19.80
N ASP A 284 -4.79 -5.09 20.37
CA ASP A 284 -3.61 -5.84 20.78
C ASP A 284 -2.64 -4.98 21.63
N ILE A 285 -3.20 -4.35 22.67
CA ILE A 285 -2.45 -3.58 23.66
C ILE A 285 -1.77 -4.47 24.71
N VAL A 286 -2.20 -5.73 24.86
CA VAL A 286 -1.68 -6.70 25.83
C VAL A 286 -0.96 -7.89 25.18
N ASP A 287 -0.45 -8.82 26.01
CA ASP A 287 0.30 -10.03 25.66
C ASP A 287 1.64 -9.82 24.94
N LYS A 288 2.42 -10.90 24.82
CA LYS A 288 3.71 -11.03 24.09
C LYS A 288 4.93 -10.33 24.73
N SER A 289 4.72 -9.41 25.67
CA SER A 289 5.77 -8.76 26.46
C SER A 289 5.83 -9.28 27.90
N SER A 290 6.72 -8.71 28.71
CA SER A 290 6.86 -9.06 30.12
C SER A 290 5.58 -8.74 30.92
N ASN A 291 5.29 -9.51 31.96
CA ASN A 291 4.12 -9.24 32.82
C ASN A 291 4.18 -7.83 33.45
N GLU A 292 5.39 -7.33 33.74
CA GLU A 292 5.60 -5.98 34.26
C GLU A 292 5.20 -4.90 33.25
N ASP A 293 5.60 -5.05 31.98
CA ASP A 293 5.27 -4.07 30.94
C ASP A 293 3.78 -4.12 30.55
N ILE A 294 3.17 -5.31 30.57
CA ILE A 294 1.73 -5.48 30.39
C ILE A 294 0.96 -4.76 31.49
N GLU A 295 1.35 -4.96 32.76
CA GLU A 295 0.71 -4.26 33.88
C GLU A 295 0.85 -2.74 33.75
N LYS A 296 2.05 -2.23 33.43
CA LYS A 296 2.28 -0.80 33.19
C LYS A 296 1.40 -0.27 32.06
N THR A 297 1.22 -1.05 30.99
CA THR A 297 0.38 -0.69 29.85
C THR A 297 -1.11 -0.62 30.24
N ILE A 298 -1.63 -1.62 30.95
CA ILE A 298 -3.01 -1.63 31.45
C ILE A 298 -3.26 -0.40 32.33
N ARG A 299 -2.39 -0.13 33.30
CA ARG A 299 -2.52 1.03 34.19
C ARG A 299 -2.45 2.36 33.44
N PHE A 300 -1.53 2.48 32.48
CA PHE A 300 -1.38 3.68 31.66
C PHE A 300 -2.62 3.95 30.80
N VAL A 301 -3.13 2.93 30.10
CA VAL A 301 -4.33 3.06 29.27
C VAL A 301 -5.54 3.41 30.11
N HIS A 302 -5.79 2.68 31.20
CA HIS A 302 -6.92 2.92 32.11
C HIS A 302 -6.92 4.35 32.66
N LYS A 303 -5.78 4.80 33.20
CA LYS A 303 -5.62 6.16 33.73
C LYS A 303 -5.96 7.22 32.68
N ASN A 304 -5.45 7.06 31.46
CA ASN A 304 -5.62 8.06 30.41
C ASN A 304 -6.98 8.02 29.70
N MET A 305 -7.79 6.97 29.89
CA MET A 305 -9.20 7.00 29.50
C MET A 305 -9.98 8.07 30.27
N GLY A 306 -9.67 8.27 31.56
CA GLY A 306 -10.26 9.35 32.36
C GLY A 306 -9.75 10.74 31.97
N VAL A 307 -8.46 10.83 31.64
CA VAL A 307 -7.80 12.11 31.29
C VAL A 307 -8.26 12.63 29.92
N LEU A 308 -8.25 11.77 28.89
CA LEU A 308 -8.56 12.17 27.51
C LEU A 308 -10.05 12.06 27.18
N GLY A 309 -10.83 11.27 27.94
CA GLY A 309 -12.26 11.12 27.72
C GLY A 309 -12.60 10.67 26.29
N ASP A 310 -13.37 11.50 25.57
CA ASP A 310 -13.79 11.22 24.19
C ASP A 310 -12.63 11.19 23.18
N ARG A 311 -11.44 11.66 23.56
CA ARG A 311 -10.24 11.69 22.69
C ARG A 311 -9.40 10.43 22.70
N LEU A 312 -9.65 9.47 23.59
CA LEU A 312 -8.98 8.16 23.56
C LEU A 312 -9.98 7.10 23.12
N GLN A 313 -9.72 6.47 21.98
CA GLN A 313 -10.57 5.44 21.40
C GLN A 313 -9.81 4.12 21.34
N LEU A 314 -10.47 3.05 21.75
CA LEU A 314 -9.86 1.73 21.85
C LEU A 314 -10.55 0.78 20.88
N VAL A 315 -9.79 0.22 19.94
CA VAL A 315 -10.27 -0.83 19.05
C VAL A 315 -10.01 -2.19 19.71
N LEU A 316 -10.98 -3.10 19.63
CA LEU A 316 -10.87 -4.45 20.17
C LEU A 316 -9.91 -5.28 19.31
N GLY A 317 -8.86 -5.85 19.91
CA GLY A 317 -7.98 -6.83 19.28
C GLY A 317 -8.37 -8.27 19.62
N ASN A 318 -7.75 -9.23 18.92
CA ASN A 318 -8.00 -10.65 19.19
C ASN A 318 -7.35 -11.11 20.49
N HIS A 319 -6.29 -10.44 20.95
CA HIS A 319 -5.68 -10.73 22.24
C HIS A 319 -6.62 -10.33 23.38
N GLU A 320 -7.18 -9.12 23.35
CA GLU A 320 -8.12 -8.68 24.39
C GLU A 320 -9.38 -9.54 24.43
N GLU A 321 -9.94 -9.94 23.28
CA GLU A 321 -11.08 -10.87 23.23
C GLU A 321 -10.78 -12.17 23.98
N MET A 322 -9.59 -12.72 23.75
CA MET A 322 -9.18 -13.99 24.34
C MET A 322 -8.87 -13.88 25.83
N VAL A 323 -8.17 -12.83 26.25
CA VAL A 323 -7.89 -12.56 27.67
C VAL A 323 -9.20 -12.36 28.43
N TRP A 324 -10.16 -11.61 27.88
CA TRP A 324 -11.48 -11.45 28.48
C TRP A 324 -12.21 -12.79 28.63
N LYS A 325 -12.22 -13.63 27.59
CA LYS A 325 -12.85 -14.96 27.65
C LYS A 325 -12.28 -15.82 28.78
N TRP A 326 -10.96 -15.84 28.94
CA TRP A 326 -10.30 -16.54 30.06
C TRP A 326 -10.68 -15.93 31.41
N THR A 327 -10.61 -14.61 31.53
CA THR A 327 -10.82 -13.86 32.77
C THR A 327 -12.25 -13.98 33.31
N THR A 328 -13.25 -14.07 32.43
CA THR A 328 -14.66 -14.18 32.80
C THR A 328 -15.20 -15.60 32.69
N ASN A 329 -14.38 -16.59 32.33
CA ASN A 329 -14.80 -17.95 31.99
C ASN A 329 -16.01 -17.96 31.03
N HIS A 330 -15.88 -17.25 29.91
CA HIS A 330 -16.98 -17.04 28.98
C HIS A 330 -17.49 -18.36 28.38
N LYS A 331 -18.80 -18.49 28.16
CA LYS A 331 -19.44 -19.72 27.63
C LYS A 331 -18.87 -20.25 26.30
N ASP A 332 -18.30 -19.36 25.49
CA ASP A 332 -17.71 -19.70 24.19
C ASP A 332 -16.21 -20.08 24.30
N LEU A 333 -15.69 -20.18 25.52
CA LEU A 333 -14.34 -20.64 25.80
C LEU A 333 -14.34 -22.16 25.90
N GLU A 334 -13.63 -22.80 24.97
CA GLU A 334 -13.38 -24.24 25.03
C GLU A 334 -12.33 -24.56 26.10
N HIS A 335 -12.58 -25.63 26.86
CA HIS A 335 -11.67 -26.13 27.91
C HIS A 335 -11.04 -27.45 27.48
N THR A 336 -10.24 -27.41 26.42
CA THR A 336 -9.42 -28.55 25.96
C THR A 336 -7.97 -28.38 26.41
N VAL A 337 -7.21 -29.50 26.46
CA VAL A 337 -5.77 -29.47 26.80
C VAL A 337 -5.01 -28.52 25.87
N GLU A 338 -5.27 -28.62 24.56
CA GLU A 338 -4.68 -27.75 23.54
C GLU A 338 -4.98 -26.26 23.79
N ARG A 339 -6.17 -25.95 24.32
CA ARG A 339 -6.58 -24.57 24.59
C ARG A 339 -5.91 -24.01 25.84
N LEU A 340 -5.69 -24.84 26.85
CA LEU A 340 -4.90 -24.49 28.04
C LEU A 340 -3.42 -24.25 27.68
N ASP A 341 -2.84 -25.10 26.81
CA ASP A 341 -1.47 -24.89 26.32
C ASP A 341 -1.34 -23.58 25.54
N GLN A 342 -2.36 -23.22 24.74
CA GLN A 342 -2.41 -21.93 24.05
C GLN A 342 -2.47 -20.74 25.03
N LYS A 343 -3.19 -20.88 26.16
CA LYS A 343 -3.23 -19.84 27.21
C LYS A 343 -1.82 -19.53 27.70
N VAL A 344 -1.07 -20.56 28.09
CA VAL A 344 0.30 -20.42 28.59
C VAL A 344 1.24 -19.84 27.54
N LYS A 345 1.06 -20.23 26.28
CA LYS A 345 1.97 -19.84 25.20
C LYS A 345 1.75 -18.44 24.64
N TYR A 346 0.50 -17.98 24.55
CA TYR A 346 0.15 -16.78 23.76
C TYR A 346 -0.60 -15.70 24.54
N TYR A 347 -1.13 -16.00 25.74
CA TYR A 347 -2.01 -15.10 26.49
C TYR A 347 -1.51 -14.94 27.93
N ASN A 348 -0.26 -14.49 28.11
CA ASN A 348 0.35 -14.33 29.42
C ASN A 348 -0.36 -13.29 30.30
N THR A 349 -1.11 -12.36 29.70
CA THR A 349 -1.99 -11.44 30.43
C THR A 349 -3.05 -12.19 31.22
N ALA A 350 -3.65 -13.26 30.66
CA ALA A 350 -4.67 -14.04 31.36
C ALA A 350 -4.13 -14.69 32.64
N ILE A 351 -2.83 -15.02 32.69
CA ILE A 351 -2.17 -15.54 33.89
C ILE A 351 -1.94 -14.41 34.90
N LEU A 352 -1.42 -13.27 34.43
CA LEU A 352 -1.23 -12.08 35.27
C LEU A 352 -2.53 -11.65 35.96
N LEU A 353 -3.67 -11.68 35.27
CA LEU A 353 -4.97 -11.29 35.83
C LEU A 353 -5.53 -12.30 36.84
N GLU A 354 -5.08 -13.56 36.83
CA GLU A 354 -5.42 -14.53 37.88
C GLU A 354 -4.64 -14.27 39.18
N GLU A 355 -3.44 -13.69 39.07
CA GLU A 355 -2.56 -13.37 40.20
C GLU A 355 -2.86 -11.98 40.79
N LYS A 356 -3.32 -11.02 39.98
CA LYS A 356 -3.54 -9.61 40.37
C LYS A 356 -4.96 -9.14 40.10
N GLU A 357 -5.80 -9.23 41.12
CA GLU A 357 -7.22 -8.83 41.03
C GLU A 357 -7.39 -7.34 40.73
N ASP A 358 -6.53 -6.46 41.25
CA ASP A 358 -6.62 -5.02 40.98
C ASP A 358 -6.35 -4.69 39.50
N VAL A 359 -5.37 -5.35 38.87
CA VAL A 359 -5.08 -5.19 37.43
C VAL A 359 -6.20 -5.79 36.57
N ARG A 360 -6.81 -6.88 37.05
CA ARG A 360 -7.95 -7.53 36.40
C ARG A 360 -9.16 -6.62 36.29
N GLU A 361 -9.51 -5.91 37.37
CA GLU A 361 -10.59 -4.92 37.35
C GLU A 361 -10.33 -3.81 36.32
N LEU A 362 -9.11 -3.27 36.28
CA LEU A 362 -8.72 -2.25 35.30
C LEU A 362 -8.85 -2.77 33.86
N PHE A 363 -8.39 -3.99 33.59
CA PHE A 363 -8.52 -4.60 32.27
C PHE A 363 -9.99 -4.77 31.86
N LEU A 364 -10.86 -5.21 32.76
CA LEU A 364 -12.29 -5.38 32.47
C LEU A 364 -12.97 -4.04 32.16
N GLU A 365 -12.58 -2.96 32.83
CA GLU A 365 -13.06 -1.60 32.53
C GLU A 365 -12.57 -1.09 31.17
N ILE A 366 -11.30 -1.34 30.82
CA ILE A 366 -10.75 -1.05 29.49
C ILE A 366 -11.54 -1.83 28.42
N PHE A 367 -11.67 -3.14 28.60
CA PHE A 367 -12.34 -4.04 27.66
C PHE A 367 -13.78 -3.60 27.39
N ALA A 368 -14.51 -3.18 28.43
CA ALA A 368 -15.88 -2.69 28.31
C ALA A 368 -16.02 -1.43 27.43
N LYS A 369 -14.92 -0.69 27.20
CA LYS A 369 -14.87 0.50 26.33
C LYS A 369 -14.33 0.22 24.94
N MET A 370 -13.80 -0.97 24.68
CA MET A 370 -13.26 -1.33 23.37
C MET A 370 -14.37 -1.52 22.32
N LYS A 371 -14.07 -1.10 21.09
CA LYS A 371 -15.00 -1.09 19.96
C LYS A 371 -14.43 -1.97 18.84
N GLY A 372 -15.25 -2.79 18.18
CA GLY A 372 -14.76 -3.63 17.07
C GLY A 372 -14.22 -2.82 15.88
N TRP A 373 -14.64 -1.56 15.74
CA TRP A 373 -14.15 -0.61 14.75
C TRP A 373 -14.52 0.80 15.17
N VAL A 374 -13.82 1.80 14.61
CA VAL A 374 -14.18 3.22 14.70
C VAL A 374 -14.00 3.89 13.34
N LYS A 375 -14.78 4.93 13.04
CA LYS A 375 -14.69 5.65 11.74
C LYS A 375 -14.80 7.16 11.88
N THR A 376 -14.19 7.86 10.93
CA THR A 376 -14.40 9.30 10.73
C THR A 376 -15.02 9.53 9.36
N ILE A 377 -16.03 10.40 9.32
CA ILE A 377 -16.66 10.86 8.08
C ILE A 377 -16.05 12.22 7.74
N GLY A 378 -15.27 12.29 6.68
CA GLY A 378 -14.61 13.51 6.22
C GLY A 378 -15.44 14.28 5.21
N THR A 379 -15.46 15.61 5.33
CA THR A 379 -16.07 16.54 4.34
C THR A 379 -15.01 17.27 3.52
N ASP A 380 -13.89 17.60 4.15
CA ASP A 380 -12.73 18.35 3.66
C ASP A 380 -11.44 17.51 3.64
N ARG A 381 -11.52 16.28 4.19
CA ARG A 381 -10.46 15.27 4.22
C ARG A 381 -11.04 13.90 3.89
N LYS A 382 -10.18 12.91 3.62
CA LYS A 382 -10.65 11.54 3.37
C LYS A 382 -11.26 10.94 4.63
N SER A 383 -12.42 10.31 4.49
CA SER A 383 -12.97 9.41 5.51
C SER A 383 -12.02 8.22 5.74
N PHE A 384 -12.03 7.69 6.96
CA PHE A 384 -11.29 6.47 7.28
C PHE A 384 -12.04 5.61 8.30
N ILE A 385 -11.73 4.32 8.29
CA ILE A 385 -12.19 3.32 9.25
C ILE A 385 -10.96 2.59 9.82
N VAL A 386 -10.98 2.36 11.13
CA VAL A 386 -9.97 1.57 11.84
C VAL A 386 -10.61 0.28 12.33
N THR A 387 -10.01 -0.84 11.97
CA THR A 387 -10.30 -2.17 12.50
C THR A 387 -9.00 -2.76 13.04
N HIS A 388 -9.05 -3.75 13.93
CA HIS A 388 -7.80 -4.36 14.40
C HIS A 388 -7.18 -5.26 13.31
N ALA A 389 -7.99 -6.11 12.67
CA ALA A 389 -7.55 -6.99 11.59
C ALA A 389 -8.10 -6.55 10.22
N PRO A 390 -7.44 -6.90 9.11
CA PRO A 390 -8.02 -6.75 7.78
C PRO A 390 -9.26 -7.65 7.61
N CYS A 391 -10.23 -7.19 6.81
CA CYS A 391 -11.41 -7.95 6.44
C CYS A 391 -11.97 -7.53 5.07
N GLU A 392 -12.82 -8.39 4.49
CA GLU A 392 -13.59 -8.08 3.28
C GLU A 392 -14.50 -6.85 3.51
N VAL A 393 -14.71 -6.04 2.48
CA VAL A 393 -15.47 -4.77 2.58
C VAL A 393 -16.92 -4.96 3.04
N LYS A 394 -17.52 -6.12 2.80
CA LYS A 394 -18.91 -6.43 3.24
C LYS A 394 -19.07 -6.46 4.76
N PHE A 395 -17.99 -6.67 5.51
CA PHE A 395 -18.02 -6.69 6.98
C PHE A 395 -17.73 -5.33 7.63
N LEU A 396 -17.22 -4.36 6.87
CA LEU A 396 -16.88 -3.04 7.40
C LEU A 396 -18.13 -2.31 7.89
N GLU A 397 -17.99 -1.67 9.06
CA GLU A 397 -19.03 -0.90 9.75
C GLU A 397 -20.19 -1.74 10.33
N LYS A 398 -20.23 -3.05 10.05
CA LYS A 398 -21.31 -3.91 10.53
C LYS A 398 -21.15 -4.23 12.02
N MET A 399 -22.29 -4.42 12.66
CA MET A 399 -22.43 -4.58 14.12
C MET A 399 -22.81 -6.01 14.54
N ASP A 400 -23.14 -6.89 13.59
CA ASP A 400 -23.44 -8.28 13.89
C ASP A 400 -22.18 -9.03 14.33
N GLY A 401 -22.37 -10.09 15.11
CA GLY A 401 -21.25 -10.84 15.71
C GLY A 401 -20.27 -11.42 14.69
N ARG A 402 -20.75 -11.85 13.51
CA ARG A 402 -19.89 -12.41 12.45
C ARG A 402 -18.98 -11.32 11.88
N SER A 403 -19.54 -10.16 11.53
CA SER A 403 -18.74 -9.05 11.01
C SER A 403 -17.78 -8.47 12.03
N LEU A 404 -18.23 -8.28 13.28
CA LEU A 404 -17.34 -7.84 14.35
C LEU A 404 -16.15 -8.79 14.50
N HIS A 405 -16.40 -10.10 14.53
CA HIS A 405 -15.32 -11.10 14.63
C HIS A 405 -14.31 -11.00 13.48
N LYS A 406 -14.77 -10.76 12.25
CA LYS A 406 -13.89 -10.58 11.08
C LYS A 406 -13.08 -9.28 11.13
N GLN A 407 -13.58 -8.24 11.78
CA GLN A 407 -12.89 -6.94 11.88
C GLN A 407 -11.75 -6.93 12.91
N TYR A 408 -11.70 -7.88 13.86
CA TYR A 408 -10.58 -8.02 14.79
C TYR A 408 -9.85 -9.35 14.68
N LYS A 409 -10.20 -10.21 13.72
CA LYS A 409 -9.49 -11.48 13.52
C LYS A 409 -9.57 -11.96 12.07
N CYS A 410 -8.41 -12.30 11.51
CA CYS A 410 -8.30 -12.88 10.18
C CYS A 410 -7.48 -14.18 10.18
N ALA A 411 -7.28 -14.75 8.99
CA ALA A 411 -6.34 -15.85 8.82
C ALA A 411 -4.91 -15.36 9.11
N SER A 412 -4.11 -16.17 9.78
CA SER A 412 -2.74 -15.83 10.22
C SER A 412 -1.76 -16.93 9.86
N ARG A 413 -0.51 -16.56 9.61
CA ARG A 413 0.61 -17.48 9.32
C ARG A 413 0.93 -18.42 10.47
N SER A 414 0.57 -18.05 11.71
CA SER A 414 0.75 -18.93 12.89
C SER A 414 0.05 -20.29 12.73
N LYS A 415 -1.03 -20.34 11.94
CA LYS A 415 -1.76 -21.55 11.58
C LYS A 415 -1.55 -22.02 10.13
N ASN A 416 -0.91 -21.20 9.28
CA ASN A 416 -0.69 -21.44 7.85
C ASN A 416 0.72 -21.00 7.46
N LYS A 417 1.75 -21.71 7.96
CA LYS A 417 3.15 -21.26 7.90
C LYS A 417 3.68 -21.11 6.48
N ASP A 418 3.19 -21.95 5.57
CA ASP A 418 3.65 -22.06 4.18
C ASP A 418 2.99 -21.03 3.23
N MET A 419 2.01 -20.26 3.70
CA MET A 419 1.32 -19.25 2.90
C MET A 419 1.83 -17.84 3.21
N SER A 420 1.92 -17.00 2.18
CA SER A 420 2.21 -15.57 2.35
C SER A 420 0.98 -14.83 2.88
N ASN A 421 1.20 -13.64 3.44
CA ASN A 421 0.11 -12.80 3.94
C ASN A 421 -0.88 -12.41 2.83
N ASP A 422 -0.39 -12.16 1.61
CA ASP A 422 -1.24 -11.86 0.45
C ASP A 422 -2.08 -13.06 0.01
N GLN A 423 -1.57 -14.29 0.13
CA GLN A 423 -2.34 -15.51 -0.17
C GLN A 423 -3.43 -15.77 0.88
N LEU A 424 -3.19 -15.40 2.14
CA LEU A 424 -4.18 -15.54 3.22
C LEU A 424 -5.26 -14.46 3.15
N THR A 425 -4.97 -13.33 2.52
CA THR A 425 -5.86 -12.16 2.48
C THR A 425 -5.98 -11.55 1.06
N PRO A 426 -6.33 -12.34 0.03
CA PRO A 426 -6.34 -11.88 -1.36
C PRO A 426 -7.30 -10.69 -1.59
N TYR A 427 -8.41 -10.68 -0.84
CA TYR A 427 -9.40 -9.61 -0.85
C TYR A 427 -8.82 -8.21 -0.60
N LEU A 428 -7.68 -8.10 0.12
CA LEU A 428 -7.03 -6.81 0.34
C LEU A 428 -6.52 -6.17 -0.94
N LYS A 429 -6.15 -6.96 -1.96
CA LYS A 429 -5.78 -6.45 -3.28
C LYS A 429 -6.99 -6.34 -4.21
N ASP A 430 -7.85 -7.35 -4.21
CA ASP A 430 -9.00 -7.45 -5.12
C ASP A 430 -10.00 -6.30 -4.89
N GLU A 431 -10.23 -5.95 -3.63
CA GLU A 431 -11.24 -4.94 -3.24
C GLU A 431 -10.65 -3.54 -3.04
N ALA A 432 -9.34 -3.34 -3.21
CA ALA A 432 -8.70 -2.06 -2.95
C ALA A 432 -8.99 -1.02 -4.04
N VAL A 433 -9.38 0.19 -3.63
CA VAL A 433 -9.81 1.29 -4.50
C VAL A 433 -9.26 2.62 -3.98
N LYS A 434 -8.68 3.48 -4.84
CA LYS A 434 -8.04 4.74 -4.40
C LYS A 434 -9.01 5.78 -3.78
N ASN A 435 -10.26 5.76 -4.21
CA ASN A 435 -11.26 6.80 -3.94
C ASN A 435 -12.29 6.42 -2.86
N GLN A 436 -12.13 5.25 -2.22
CA GLN A 436 -12.94 4.85 -1.06
C GLN A 436 -12.29 5.32 0.25
N PRO A 437 -13.02 5.29 1.39
CA PRO A 437 -12.44 5.59 2.69
C PRO A 437 -11.21 4.73 2.98
N VAL A 438 -10.25 5.31 3.68
CA VAL A 438 -9.01 4.62 4.07
C VAL A 438 -9.34 3.57 5.13
N HIS A 439 -8.97 2.32 4.89
CA HIS A 439 -9.10 1.23 5.85
C HIS A 439 -7.75 1.00 6.51
N ILE A 440 -7.64 1.39 7.78
CA ILE A 440 -6.45 1.28 8.61
C ILE A 440 -6.61 0.03 9.49
N PHE A 441 -5.60 -0.82 9.55
CA PHE A 441 -5.63 -2.03 10.37
C PHE A 441 -4.24 -2.45 10.89
N GLY A 442 -4.23 -3.20 11.98
CA GLY A 442 -3.08 -3.85 12.60
C GLY A 442 -3.01 -5.35 12.31
N HIS A 443 -2.66 -6.17 13.30
CA HIS A 443 -2.68 -7.63 13.34
C HIS A 443 -1.67 -8.37 12.42
N MET A 444 -1.25 -7.73 11.34
CA MET A 444 -0.45 -8.32 10.27
C MET A 444 0.98 -7.79 10.30
N GLY A 445 1.79 -8.18 11.29
CA GLY A 445 3.14 -7.67 11.49
C GLY A 445 4.00 -7.52 10.23
N GLN A 446 4.49 -6.30 10.00
CA GLN A 446 5.35 -5.89 8.88
C GLN A 446 6.63 -5.20 9.38
N ASN A 447 7.61 -4.98 8.49
CA ASN A 447 8.79 -4.17 8.82
C ASN A 447 8.53 -2.65 8.83
N SER A 448 7.43 -2.19 8.24
CA SER A 448 7.03 -0.78 8.15
C SER A 448 5.55 -0.67 7.79
N VAL A 449 4.99 0.54 7.85
CA VAL A 449 3.66 0.82 7.30
C VAL A 449 3.57 0.36 5.85
N ARG A 450 2.56 -0.44 5.52
CA ARG A 450 2.27 -0.91 4.16
C ARG A 450 0.98 -0.29 3.67
N THR A 451 0.98 0.21 2.44
CA THR A 451 -0.19 0.86 1.84
C THR A 451 -0.41 0.36 0.43
N PHE A 452 -1.64 -0.04 0.13
CA PHE A 452 -2.11 -0.35 -1.21
C PHE A 452 -3.45 0.31 -1.46
N LYS A 453 -3.44 1.35 -2.31
CA LYS A 453 -4.60 2.22 -2.58
C LYS A 453 -5.20 2.76 -1.27
N ASN A 454 -6.37 2.28 -0.84
CA ASN A 454 -7.02 2.69 0.42
C ASN A 454 -6.80 1.73 1.60
N LYS A 455 -6.04 0.64 1.43
CA LYS A 455 -5.75 -0.32 2.50
C LYS A 455 -4.40 0.03 3.15
N VAL A 456 -4.37 0.19 4.47
CA VAL A 456 -3.18 0.62 5.24
C VAL A 456 -2.96 -0.31 6.42
N CYS A 457 -1.87 -1.08 6.40
CA CYS A 457 -1.42 -1.87 7.53
C CYS A 457 -0.40 -1.07 8.35
N ILE A 458 -0.68 -0.88 9.65
CA ILE A 458 0.16 -0.10 10.58
C ILE A 458 0.84 -0.94 11.66
N ASP A 459 0.62 -2.25 11.69
CA ASP A 459 1.36 -3.15 12.56
C ASP A 459 2.78 -3.35 12.01
N ALA A 460 3.74 -2.69 12.66
CA ALA A 460 5.15 -2.76 12.32
C ALA A 460 5.97 -3.58 13.34
N GLY A 461 5.33 -4.54 14.03
CA GLY A 461 6.03 -5.58 14.79
C GLY A 461 6.84 -5.08 15.99
N CYS A 462 6.40 -4.02 16.67
CA CYS A 462 7.15 -3.38 17.77
C CYS A 462 7.66 -4.37 18.83
N VAL A 463 6.79 -5.29 19.30
CA VAL A 463 7.14 -6.29 20.33
C VAL A 463 8.22 -7.29 19.89
N TYR A 464 8.49 -7.37 18.58
CA TYR A 464 9.47 -8.27 18.00
C TYR A 464 10.79 -7.58 17.64
N GLY A 465 11.07 -6.36 18.11
CA GLY A 465 12.33 -5.65 17.81
C GLY A 465 12.22 -4.55 16.75
N ALA A 466 11.04 -4.34 16.16
CA ALA A 466 10.85 -3.37 15.09
C ALA A 466 10.35 -2.01 15.60
N LYS A 467 9.22 -1.50 15.09
CA LYS A 467 8.76 -0.13 15.37
C LYS A 467 7.30 -0.08 15.81
N LEU A 468 6.99 0.80 16.76
CA LEU A 468 5.62 1.25 16.97
C LEU A 468 5.31 2.40 16.01
N VAL A 469 4.12 2.38 15.41
CA VAL A 469 3.69 3.35 14.40
C VAL A 469 2.50 4.14 14.91
N GLY A 470 2.55 5.45 14.69
CA GLY A 470 1.37 6.31 14.65
C GLY A 470 1.07 6.75 13.23
N TYR A 471 -0.20 6.79 12.86
CA TYR A 471 -0.67 7.14 11.52
C TYR A 471 -1.87 8.08 11.58
N SER A 472 -1.81 9.20 10.86
CA SER A 472 -2.91 10.15 10.73
C SER A 472 -3.28 10.41 9.27
N VAL A 473 -4.59 10.36 8.98
CA VAL A 473 -5.18 10.68 7.67
C VAL A 473 -5.30 12.21 7.56
N GLY A 474 -4.18 12.87 7.27
CA GLY A 474 -4.13 14.32 7.08
C GLY A 474 -4.83 14.80 5.80
N PHE A 475 -4.90 16.12 5.59
CA PHE A 475 -5.49 16.78 4.41
C PHE A 475 -4.78 16.47 3.07
N GLY A 476 -3.63 15.78 3.10
CA GLY A 476 -2.83 15.45 1.93
C GLY A 476 -2.10 14.13 2.12
N LYS A 477 -0.77 14.18 2.26
CA LYS A 477 0.01 13.00 2.63
C LYS A 477 -0.29 12.63 4.08
N PRO A 478 -0.33 11.33 4.42
CA PRO A 478 -0.50 10.92 5.81
C PRO A 478 0.69 11.39 6.64
N TYR A 479 0.41 11.75 7.89
CA TYR A 479 1.45 12.08 8.86
C TYR A 479 1.75 10.86 9.71
N ILE A 480 2.99 10.39 9.65
CA ILE A 480 3.42 9.12 10.24
C ILE A 480 4.60 9.41 11.17
N GLN A 481 4.51 8.93 12.41
CA GLN A 481 5.62 8.92 13.36
C GLN A 481 5.91 7.48 13.77
N THR A 482 7.18 7.21 14.07
CA THR A 482 7.60 5.89 14.52
C THR A 482 8.56 5.97 15.70
N VAL A 483 8.55 4.92 16.51
CA VAL A 483 9.50 4.72 17.60
C VAL A 483 10.05 3.30 17.48
N SER A 484 11.38 3.16 17.46
CA SER A 484 12.04 1.85 17.46
C SER A 484 12.12 1.30 18.89
N GLN A 485 12.08 -0.02 19.05
CA GLN A 485 12.20 -0.63 20.38
C GLN A 485 13.57 -0.33 21.02
N ILE A 486 13.57 0.07 22.29
CA ILE A 486 14.79 0.57 22.98
C ILE A 486 15.76 -0.58 23.37
N ASN A 487 15.24 -1.80 23.60
CA ASN A 487 16.00 -2.93 24.19
C ASN A 487 15.90 -4.26 23.39
N GLY A 488 15.64 -4.24 22.09
CA GLY A 488 15.44 -5.44 21.29
C GLY A 488 16.73 -6.08 20.74
N THR A 489 16.87 -7.40 20.90
CA THR A 489 17.63 -8.27 19.98
C THR A 489 17.15 -8.08 18.54
N GLU A 490 18.01 -8.26 17.54
CA GLU A 490 17.66 -8.18 16.10
C GLU A 490 16.26 -8.75 15.82
N ALA A 491 15.44 -7.99 15.08
CA ALA A 491 14.07 -8.37 14.79
C ALA A 491 14.02 -9.80 14.26
N ARG A 492 13.17 -10.67 14.84
CA ARG A 492 13.02 -12.04 14.33
C ARG A 492 12.65 -11.96 12.85
N ASN A 493 13.51 -12.53 11.99
CA ASN A 493 13.47 -12.49 10.52
C ASN A 493 12.22 -13.13 9.85
N ASP A 494 11.10 -13.32 10.56
CA ASP A 494 9.87 -13.90 9.99
C ASP A 494 8.98 -12.88 9.25
N PHE A 495 9.48 -11.65 9.06
CA PHE A 495 8.87 -10.57 8.27
C PHE A 495 9.26 -10.61 6.77
N SER A 496 9.73 -11.76 6.28
CA SER A 496 10.16 -11.96 4.89
C SER A 496 9.02 -12.02 3.87
N ASN A 497 7.76 -11.98 4.32
CA ASN A 497 6.56 -11.99 3.47
C ASN A 497 5.72 -10.73 3.73
N ASN A 498 6.14 -9.60 3.16
CA ASN A 498 5.42 -8.35 3.36
C ASN A 498 4.05 -8.37 2.66
N LEU A 499 3.08 -7.73 3.29
CA LEU A 499 1.79 -7.47 2.68
C LEU A 499 1.95 -6.51 1.49
N PHE A 500 1.20 -6.77 0.42
CA PHE A 500 1.33 -6.09 -0.87
C PHE A 500 2.68 -6.28 -1.57
N GLU A 501 3.39 -7.37 -1.28
CA GLU A 501 4.48 -7.78 -2.17
C GLU A 501 3.90 -8.02 -3.55
N GLU A 502 4.54 -7.45 -4.58
CA GLU A 502 4.28 -7.86 -5.94
C GLU A 502 4.67 -9.34 -6.02
N VAL A 503 3.68 -10.23 -5.80
CA VAL A 503 3.81 -11.64 -6.16
C VAL A 503 4.14 -11.62 -7.64
N ALA A 504 5.41 -11.87 -7.95
CA ALA A 504 6.01 -11.77 -9.27
C ALA A 504 5.41 -12.77 -10.29
N ALA A 505 4.34 -13.49 -9.93
CA ALA A 505 3.68 -14.49 -10.75
C ALA A 505 2.44 -13.97 -11.49
N GLU A 506 1.86 -12.82 -11.11
CA GLU A 506 0.67 -12.28 -11.81
C GLU A 506 0.79 -10.78 -12.07
N ARG A 507 1.82 -10.39 -12.83
CA ARG A 507 1.67 -9.17 -13.63
C ARG A 507 0.67 -9.50 -14.73
N LYS A 508 -0.52 -8.88 -14.67
CA LYS A 508 -1.44 -8.85 -15.81
C LYS A 508 -0.63 -8.53 -17.06
N ALA A 509 -0.79 -9.32 -18.11
CA ALA A 509 -0.17 -9.06 -19.41
C ALA A 509 -0.32 -7.57 -19.74
N VAL A 510 0.80 -6.89 -19.97
CA VAL A 510 0.76 -5.49 -20.36
C VAL A 510 0.01 -5.41 -21.68
N ASP A 511 -0.98 -4.52 -21.73
CA ASP A 511 -1.64 -4.17 -22.97
C ASP A 511 -0.60 -3.49 -23.88
N ILE A 512 -0.27 -4.13 -25.00
CA ILE A 512 0.77 -3.66 -25.92
C ILE A 512 0.43 -2.25 -26.43
N ASP A 513 -0.86 -1.93 -26.58
CA ASP A 513 -1.32 -0.63 -27.05
C ASP A 513 -1.08 0.48 -26.00
N SER A 514 -0.81 0.12 -24.74
CA SER A 514 -0.46 1.06 -23.67
C SER A 514 1.02 1.46 -23.63
N LEU A 515 1.89 0.76 -24.37
CA LEU A 515 3.31 1.11 -24.47
C LEU A 515 3.51 2.43 -25.23
N SER A 516 4.59 3.14 -24.94
CA SER A 516 4.98 4.31 -25.74
C SER A 516 5.25 3.94 -27.21
N GLU A 517 5.06 4.89 -28.12
CA GLU A 517 5.30 4.69 -29.57
C GLU A 517 6.74 4.20 -29.85
N PHE A 518 7.72 4.71 -29.09
CA PHE A 518 9.11 4.26 -29.16
C PHE A 518 9.24 2.76 -28.84
N ASN A 519 8.61 2.31 -27.75
CA ASN A 519 8.69 0.91 -27.32
C ASN A 519 7.86 -0.04 -28.17
N GLN A 520 6.75 0.42 -28.75
CA GLN A 520 6.03 -0.36 -29.77
C GLN A 520 6.92 -0.61 -30.99
N LYS A 521 7.59 0.44 -31.50
CA LYS A 521 8.56 0.31 -32.60
C LYS A 521 9.74 -0.59 -32.25
N ARG A 522 10.27 -0.47 -31.02
CA ARG A 522 11.34 -1.33 -30.50
C ARG A 522 10.89 -2.79 -30.43
N LEU A 523 9.69 -3.07 -29.91
CA LEU A 523 9.11 -4.41 -29.87
C LEU A 523 8.98 -5.01 -31.28
N THR A 524 8.45 -4.24 -32.25
CA THR A 524 8.37 -4.67 -33.64
C THR A 524 9.76 -4.97 -34.23
N TYR A 525 10.74 -4.11 -33.96
CA TYR A 525 12.13 -4.33 -34.39
C TYR A 525 12.71 -5.64 -33.84
N LEU A 526 12.55 -5.88 -32.53
CA LEU A 526 13.04 -7.10 -31.86
C LEU A 526 12.45 -8.36 -32.50
N MET A 527 11.12 -8.36 -32.72
CA MET A 527 10.41 -9.48 -33.35
C MET A 527 10.88 -9.71 -34.80
N ASN A 528 11.02 -8.65 -35.60
CA ASN A 528 11.44 -8.75 -37.00
C ASN A 528 12.89 -9.22 -37.16
N ASN A 529 13.75 -8.95 -36.18
CA ASN A 529 15.16 -9.33 -36.22
C ASN A 529 15.47 -10.64 -35.49
N GLY A 530 14.46 -11.32 -34.93
CA GLY A 530 14.67 -12.56 -34.18
C GLY A 530 15.46 -12.37 -32.88
N ILE A 531 15.35 -11.20 -32.25
CA ILE A 531 16.10 -10.90 -31.01
C ILE A 531 15.25 -11.32 -29.82
N GLY A 532 15.64 -12.43 -29.20
CA GLY A 532 14.91 -13.07 -28.10
C GLY A 532 15.46 -12.81 -26.71
N TYR A 533 16.28 -11.79 -26.51
CA TYR A 533 16.75 -11.40 -25.17
C TYR A 533 17.07 -9.90 -25.14
N VAL A 534 16.77 -9.27 -24.01
CA VAL A 534 17.11 -7.88 -23.72
C VAL A 534 17.68 -7.83 -22.31
N GLY A 535 18.83 -7.18 -22.15
CA GLY A 535 19.53 -7.12 -20.87
C GLY A 535 18.88 -6.15 -19.89
N GLY A 536 18.57 -6.64 -18.69
CA GLY A 536 18.06 -5.81 -17.60
C GLY A 536 19.10 -4.88 -16.96
N THR A 537 18.63 -3.94 -16.15
CA THR A 537 19.45 -3.02 -15.38
C THR A 537 20.15 -3.67 -14.21
N ILE A 538 21.16 -2.99 -13.66
CA ILE A 538 21.93 -3.43 -12.49
C ILE A 538 21.84 -2.33 -11.43
N SER A 539 21.47 -2.73 -10.21
CA SER A 539 21.49 -1.83 -9.06
C SER A 539 22.91 -1.64 -8.52
N PRO A 540 23.30 -0.44 -8.07
CA PRO A 540 24.51 -0.28 -7.29
C PRO A 540 24.33 -0.84 -5.89
N ALA A 541 25.45 -1.08 -5.22
CA ALA A 541 25.48 -1.42 -3.80
C ALA A 541 24.96 -0.27 -2.92
N PRO A 542 24.45 -0.58 -1.72
CA PRO A 542 24.10 0.45 -0.75
C PRO A 542 25.32 1.31 -0.40
N LYS A 543 25.03 2.56 -0.01
CA LYS A 543 26.03 3.38 0.71
C LYS A 543 26.22 2.82 2.11
N ASP A 544 27.38 3.08 2.69
CA ASP A 544 27.68 2.78 4.09
C ASP A 544 27.81 4.08 4.88
N GLU A 545 26.89 4.29 5.83
CA GLU A 545 26.85 5.51 6.64
C GLU A 545 27.95 5.56 7.70
N GLU A 546 28.50 4.42 8.10
CA GLU A 546 29.57 4.35 9.10
C GLU A 546 30.94 4.69 8.50
N SER A 547 31.28 4.06 7.37
CA SER A 547 32.54 4.30 6.66
C SER A 547 32.50 5.52 5.73
N GLY A 548 31.31 6.02 5.40
CA GLY A 548 31.14 7.12 4.44
C GLY A 548 31.31 6.69 2.98
N GLU A 549 31.32 5.39 2.67
CA GLU A 549 31.44 4.90 1.30
C GLU A 549 30.15 5.10 0.49
N PHE A 550 30.28 5.70 -0.69
CA PHE A 550 29.13 6.00 -1.54
C PHE A 550 28.54 4.76 -2.23
N GLU A 551 29.39 3.78 -2.57
CA GLU A 551 29.04 2.43 -3.01
C GLU A 551 29.95 1.45 -2.29
N SER A 552 29.43 0.81 -1.25
CA SER A 552 30.25 0.00 -0.36
C SER A 552 30.27 -1.46 -0.77
N LEU A 553 31.47 -2.02 -0.93
CA LEU A 553 31.67 -3.45 -1.16
C LEU A 553 31.09 -4.26 0.01
N LYS A 554 31.41 -3.85 1.23
CA LYS A 554 30.89 -4.46 2.46
C LYS A 554 29.36 -4.44 2.48
N SER A 555 28.73 -3.30 2.25
CA SER A 555 27.26 -3.21 2.24
C SER A 555 26.63 -4.03 1.11
N GLY A 556 27.32 -4.14 -0.03
CA GLY A 556 26.92 -5.02 -1.13
C GLY A 556 26.96 -6.51 -0.74
N LEU A 557 28.03 -6.95 -0.06
CA LEU A 557 28.15 -8.32 0.46
C LEU A 557 27.15 -8.60 1.58
N ASP A 558 26.96 -7.67 2.51
CA ASP A 558 25.98 -7.75 3.60
C ASP A 558 24.54 -7.88 3.06
N TYR A 559 24.25 -7.33 1.87
CA TYR A 559 22.97 -7.57 1.22
C TYR A 559 22.74 -9.05 0.89
N TYR A 560 23.77 -9.80 0.50
CA TYR A 560 23.65 -11.23 0.13
C TYR A 560 23.84 -12.17 1.31
N LYS A 561 24.57 -11.74 2.35
CA LYS A 561 24.85 -12.51 3.55
C LYS A 561 23.55 -13.01 4.22
N GLY A 562 23.53 -14.30 4.57
CA GLY A 562 22.36 -14.97 5.15
C GLY A 562 21.22 -15.26 4.17
N LYS A 563 21.34 -14.89 2.88
CA LYS A 563 20.36 -15.18 1.83
C LYS A 563 20.85 -16.23 0.83
N VAL A 564 22.16 -16.29 0.61
CA VAL A 564 22.86 -17.28 -0.23
C VAL A 564 24.11 -17.77 0.51
N LYS A 565 24.65 -18.93 0.09
CA LYS A 565 25.86 -19.49 0.70
C LYS A 565 27.11 -18.76 0.25
N SER A 566 27.20 -18.48 -1.05
CA SER A 566 28.35 -17.80 -1.65
C SER A 566 27.95 -16.84 -2.76
N VAL A 567 28.81 -15.86 -2.99
CA VAL A 567 28.74 -14.94 -4.14
C VAL A 567 30.05 -14.98 -4.91
N VAL A 568 30.01 -14.57 -6.16
CA VAL A 568 31.20 -14.32 -6.98
C VAL A 568 31.29 -12.84 -7.31
N LEU A 569 32.47 -12.27 -7.11
CA LEU A 569 32.85 -10.94 -7.54
C LEU A 569 33.51 -11.07 -8.92
N GLN A 570 32.94 -10.42 -9.93
CA GLN A 570 33.50 -10.37 -11.27
C GLN A 570 33.93 -8.94 -11.63
N PRO A 571 34.97 -8.76 -12.47
CA PRO A 571 35.37 -7.44 -12.94
C PRO A 571 34.20 -6.72 -13.61
N LYS A 572 34.05 -5.44 -13.32
CA LYS A 572 33.15 -4.55 -14.06
C LYS A 572 33.97 -3.83 -15.12
N TYR A 573 33.87 -4.30 -16.36
CA TYR A 573 34.53 -3.67 -17.49
C TYR A 573 33.86 -2.35 -17.86
N MET A 574 34.67 -1.38 -18.27
CA MET A 574 34.19 -0.10 -18.78
C MET A 574 34.08 -0.13 -20.31
N GLY A 575 32.95 -0.62 -20.80
CA GLY A 575 32.70 -0.77 -22.23
C GLY A 575 31.25 -0.53 -22.62
N SER A 576 30.78 -1.28 -23.61
CA SER A 576 29.37 -1.30 -24.01
C SER A 576 28.81 -2.71 -23.96
N ARG A 577 27.87 -2.94 -23.04
CA ARG A 577 27.21 -4.24 -22.91
C ARG A 577 26.59 -4.70 -24.23
N ALA A 578 27.04 -5.86 -24.67
CA ALA A 578 26.64 -6.49 -25.92
C ALA A 578 26.30 -7.97 -25.67
N GLN A 579 25.19 -8.43 -26.23
CA GLN A 579 24.89 -9.87 -26.30
C GLN A 579 25.38 -10.41 -27.63
N MET A 580 26.26 -11.39 -27.57
CA MET A 580 26.86 -12.02 -28.73
C MET A 580 26.16 -13.33 -29.06
N TYR A 581 25.71 -13.47 -30.31
CA TYR A 581 25.18 -14.70 -30.89
C TYR A 581 26.28 -15.32 -31.74
N LEU A 582 27.06 -16.22 -31.14
CA LEU A 582 28.25 -16.83 -31.73
C LEU A 582 27.88 -18.17 -32.38
N ASN A 583 27.90 -18.23 -33.71
CA ASN A 583 27.59 -19.44 -34.47
C ASN A 583 28.86 -19.99 -35.12
N ARG A 584 28.99 -21.33 -35.24
CA ARG A 584 30.13 -21.95 -35.95
C ARG A 584 30.28 -21.45 -37.39
N ASP A 585 29.17 -21.04 -38.00
CA ASP A 585 29.16 -20.31 -39.26
C ASP A 585 29.29 -18.81 -38.97
N ILE A 586 30.47 -18.24 -39.25
CA ILE A 586 30.80 -16.84 -38.90
C ILE A 586 29.83 -15.83 -39.54
N GLU A 587 29.27 -16.16 -40.71
CA GLU A 587 28.30 -15.31 -41.43
C GLU A 587 26.95 -15.22 -40.70
N LYS A 588 26.69 -16.13 -39.75
CA LYS A 588 25.50 -16.11 -38.90
C LYS A 588 25.74 -15.40 -37.56
N CYS A 589 26.98 -15.01 -37.26
CA CYS A 589 27.29 -14.30 -36.03
C CYS A 589 26.74 -12.87 -36.06
N TYR A 590 26.21 -12.41 -34.93
CA TYR A 590 25.84 -11.02 -34.74
C TYR A 590 25.86 -10.65 -33.26
N ALA A 591 25.89 -9.36 -32.96
CA ALA A 591 25.78 -8.85 -31.61
C ALA A 591 24.66 -7.83 -31.47
N THR A 592 24.05 -7.76 -30.29
CA THR A 592 23.02 -6.76 -29.97
C THR A 592 23.44 -5.94 -28.76
N SER A 593 23.13 -4.64 -28.77
CA SER A 593 23.27 -3.77 -27.60
C SER A 593 22.35 -4.21 -26.45
N ARG A 594 22.56 -3.69 -25.23
CA ARG A 594 21.67 -3.86 -24.07
C ARG A 594 20.18 -3.72 -24.39
N ASN A 595 19.83 -2.79 -25.28
CA ASN A 595 18.44 -2.51 -25.65
C ASN A 595 17.88 -3.42 -26.75
N GLY A 596 18.69 -4.37 -27.26
CA GLY A 596 18.30 -5.33 -28.29
C GLY A 596 18.32 -4.74 -29.70
N TYR A 597 19.18 -3.77 -29.98
CA TYR A 597 19.48 -3.33 -31.35
C TYR A 597 20.75 -4.02 -31.86
N LYS A 598 20.74 -4.53 -33.10
CA LYS A 598 21.95 -5.08 -33.72
C LYS A 598 23.03 -4.00 -33.80
N ILE A 599 24.23 -4.36 -33.37
CA ILE A 599 25.45 -3.54 -33.51
C ILE A 599 25.81 -3.50 -35.00
N LYS A 600 26.10 -2.31 -35.53
CA LYS A 600 26.27 -2.09 -36.98
C LYS A 600 27.72 -2.10 -37.42
N GLU A 601 28.61 -1.87 -36.47
CA GLU A 601 30.05 -1.92 -36.60
C GLU A 601 30.48 -3.32 -37.04
N ASP A 602 31.53 -3.39 -37.86
CA ASP A 602 32.08 -4.68 -38.31
C ASP A 602 32.81 -5.37 -37.15
N LEU A 603 32.25 -6.49 -36.70
CA LEU A 603 32.77 -7.30 -35.61
C LEU A 603 33.36 -8.63 -36.10
N SER A 604 33.63 -8.78 -37.40
CA SER A 604 34.10 -10.04 -37.98
C SER A 604 35.37 -10.58 -37.33
N ALA A 605 36.33 -9.70 -37.01
CA ALA A 605 37.55 -10.08 -36.28
C ALA A 605 37.23 -10.56 -34.85
N VAL A 606 36.35 -9.85 -34.14
CA VAL A 606 35.91 -10.21 -32.79
C VAL A 606 35.20 -11.56 -32.78
N PHE A 607 34.35 -11.85 -33.78
CA PHE A 607 33.69 -13.15 -33.90
C PHE A 607 34.69 -14.28 -34.17
N ALA A 608 35.70 -14.04 -35.02
CA ALA A 608 36.74 -15.03 -35.29
C ALA A 608 37.56 -15.35 -34.03
N ASP A 609 37.93 -14.32 -33.26
CA ASP A 609 38.64 -14.50 -31.99
C ASP A 609 37.79 -15.25 -30.97
N GLN A 610 36.51 -14.90 -30.82
CA GLN A 610 35.60 -15.59 -29.92
C GLN A 610 35.32 -17.03 -30.34
N LEU A 611 35.20 -17.34 -31.63
CA LEU A 611 35.07 -18.73 -32.11
C LEU A 611 36.29 -19.57 -31.72
N LYS A 612 37.49 -18.99 -31.80
CA LYS A 612 38.73 -19.64 -31.41
C LYS A 612 38.82 -19.82 -29.89
N GLU A 613 38.50 -18.79 -29.11
CA GLU A 613 38.53 -18.85 -27.64
C GLU A 613 37.52 -19.86 -27.08
N GLN A 614 36.32 -19.91 -27.66
CA GLN A 614 35.23 -20.77 -27.18
C GLN A 614 35.21 -22.15 -27.83
N GLU A 615 36.19 -22.50 -28.69
CA GLU A 615 36.23 -23.76 -29.43
C GLU A 615 36.13 -24.98 -28.50
N THR A 616 36.86 -24.96 -27.38
CA THR A 616 36.87 -26.05 -26.39
C THR A 616 35.49 -26.25 -25.76
N LEU A 617 34.85 -25.15 -25.34
CA LEU A 617 33.51 -25.18 -24.74
C LEU A 617 32.46 -25.64 -25.75
N MET A 618 32.48 -25.05 -26.96
CA MET A 618 31.53 -25.39 -28.01
C MET A 618 31.71 -26.84 -28.51
N GLY A 619 32.93 -27.37 -28.48
CA GLY A 619 33.22 -28.78 -28.76
C GLY A 619 32.70 -29.70 -27.66
N ALA A 620 33.01 -29.40 -26.39
CA ALA A 620 32.65 -30.24 -25.24
C ALA A 620 31.13 -30.48 -25.12
N PHE A 621 30.32 -29.49 -25.48
CA PHE A 621 28.86 -29.55 -25.38
C PHE A 621 28.15 -29.71 -26.74
N ASN A 622 28.89 -29.95 -27.84
CA ASN A 622 28.35 -30.05 -29.20
C ASN A 622 27.46 -28.85 -29.60
N ILE A 623 27.93 -27.63 -29.32
CA ILE A 623 27.19 -26.39 -29.52
C ILE A 623 27.36 -25.91 -30.96
N GLN A 624 26.24 -25.59 -31.62
CA GLN A 624 26.21 -24.90 -32.92
C GLN A 624 26.18 -23.38 -32.76
N GLU A 625 25.40 -22.89 -31.80
CA GLU A 625 25.25 -21.48 -31.49
C GLU A 625 25.33 -21.26 -29.97
N LEU A 626 26.20 -20.35 -29.55
CA LEU A 626 26.40 -19.94 -28.16
C LEU A 626 25.97 -18.48 -28.01
N VAL A 627 25.03 -18.22 -27.12
CA VAL A 627 24.60 -16.85 -26.80
C VAL A 627 25.21 -16.42 -25.48
N MET A 628 26.05 -15.39 -25.52
CA MET A 628 26.76 -14.87 -24.36
C MET A 628 26.38 -13.42 -24.08
N ASP A 629 26.33 -13.06 -22.81
CA ASP A 629 26.30 -11.67 -22.33
C ASP A 629 27.73 -11.25 -22.00
N GLY A 630 28.12 -10.06 -22.43
CA GLY A 630 29.48 -9.57 -22.31
C GLY A 630 29.58 -8.06 -22.51
N GLU A 631 30.80 -7.56 -22.42
CA GLU A 631 31.12 -6.16 -22.67
C GLU A 631 31.98 -6.05 -23.93
N LEU A 632 31.58 -5.18 -24.86
CA LEU A 632 32.41 -4.79 -26.00
C LEU A 632 33.34 -3.65 -25.57
N MET A 633 34.64 -3.85 -25.76
CA MET A 633 35.72 -3.00 -25.26
C MET A 633 36.56 -2.48 -26.43
N PRO A 634 37.24 -1.33 -26.27
CA PRO A 634 37.07 -0.33 -25.20
C PRO A 634 35.75 0.45 -25.33
N TRP A 635 35.40 1.27 -24.34
CA TRP A 635 34.21 2.12 -24.38
C TRP A 635 34.16 3.01 -25.64
N ALA A 636 35.32 3.48 -26.11
CA ALA A 636 35.45 4.27 -27.33
C ALA A 636 34.89 3.58 -28.59
N SER A 637 34.86 2.24 -28.66
CA SER A 637 34.40 1.49 -29.85
C SER A 637 32.98 1.84 -30.26
N LEU A 638 32.08 2.06 -29.30
CA LEU A 638 30.69 2.50 -29.55
C LEU A 638 30.39 3.88 -28.94
N GLY A 639 31.22 4.35 -28.02
CA GLY A 639 30.99 5.52 -27.19
C GLY A 639 31.73 6.79 -27.61
N ARG A 640 32.64 6.77 -28.60
CA ARG A 640 33.54 7.90 -28.94
C ARG A 640 32.86 9.26 -28.95
N GLY A 641 31.76 9.42 -29.70
CA GLY A 641 31.06 10.71 -29.80
C GLY A 641 30.47 11.21 -28.48
N LEU A 642 30.05 10.29 -27.59
CA LEU A 642 29.57 10.64 -26.25
C LEU A 642 30.73 11.08 -25.35
N ILE A 643 31.85 10.35 -25.41
CA ILE A 643 33.08 10.66 -24.66
C ILE A 643 33.56 12.08 -24.97
N GLU A 644 33.70 12.37 -26.26
CA GLU A 644 34.16 13.68 -26.74
C GLU A 644 33.19 14.80 -26.33
N SER A 645 31.89 14.61 -26.56
CA SER A 645 30.91 15.69 -26.38
C SER A 645 30.50 15.95 -24.92
N GLN A 646 30.57 14.94 -24.04
CA GLN A 646 30.09 15.05 -22.66
C GLN A 646 31.22 15.03 -21.63
N PHE A 647 32.30 14.28 -21.85
CA PHE A 647 33.30 14.05 -20.81
C PHE A 647 34.57 14.87 -21.03
N VAL A 648 35.12 14.83 -22.25
CA VAL A 648 36.33 15.60 -22.63
C VAL A 648 36.05 17.11 -22.64
N VAL A 649 34.85 17.54 -23.03
CA VAL A 649 34.46 18.96 -22.97
C VAL A 649 34.43 19.46 -21.51
N ILE A 650 33.88 18.66 -20.59
CA ILE A 650 33.82 19.02 -19.17
C ILE A 650 35.23 19.07 -18.58
N ASP A 651 36.09 18.09 -18.91
CA ASP A 651 37.49 18.07 -18.50
C ASP A 651 38.23 19.38 -18.83
N LYS A 652 38.19 19.78 -20.12
CA LYS A 652 38.84 21.01 -20.59
C LYS A 652 38.23 22.27 -19.98
N ALA A 653 36.91 22.30 -19.80
CA ALA A 653 36.23 23.45 -19.20
C ALA A 653 36.63 23.66 -17.74
N ILE A 654 36.68 22.57 -16.95
CA ILE A 654 37.14 22.62 -15.56
C ILE A 654 38.57 23.14 -15.51
N LYS A 655 39.46 22.58 -16.34
CA LYS A 655 40.86 23.00 -16.35
C LYS A 655 41.02 24.48 -16.69
N SER A 656 40.34 24.95 -17.73
CA SER A 656 40.37 26.35 -18.14
C SER A 656 39.87 27.30 -17.04
N GLU A 657 38.85 26.90 -16.28
CA GLU A 657 38.30 27.70 -15.17
C GLU A 657 39.31 27.77 -14.01
N ILE A 658 39.92 26.64 -13.62
CA ILE A 658 40.92 26.60 -12.54
C ILE A 658 42.13 27.46 -12.90
N ASP A 659 42.61 27.36 -14.14
CA ASP A 659 43.73 28.18 -14.62
C ASP A 659 43.39 29.67 -14.56
N PHE A 660 42.19 30.06 -15.01
CA PHE A 660 41.71 31.44 -14.94
C PHE A 660 41.63 31.96 -13.49
N LEU A 661 41.02 31.21 -12.58
CA LEU A 661 40.86 31.61 -11.17
C LEU A 661 42.22 31.77 -10.48
N ARG A 662 43.16 30.87 -10.77
CA ARG A 662 44.52 30.91 -10.24
C ARG A 662 45.32 32.11 -10.79
N GLU A 663 45.28 32.34 -12.10
CA GLU A 663 46.01 33.46 -12.74
C GLU A 663 45.53 34.84 -12.24
N ASN A 664 44.28 34.93 -11.78
CA ASN A 664 43.67 36.17 -11.31
C ASN A 664 43.65 36.31 -9.77
N GLY A 665 44.32 35.42 -9.03
CA GLY A 665 44.43 35.51 -7.57
C GLY A 665 43.08 35.42 -6.84
N PHE A 666 42.19 34.54 -7.32
CA PHE A 666 40.83 34.43 -6.77
C PHE A 666 40.82 33.99 -5.30
N ASP A 667 41.69 33.05 -4.91
CA ASP A 667 41.72 32.54 -3.54
C ASP A 667 42.11 33.65 -2.56
N GLU A 668 43.14 34.45 -2.89
CA GLU A 668 43.55 35.59 -2.07
C GLU A 668 42.43 36.63 -1.98
N ALA A 669 41.80 36.98 -3.11
CA ALA A 669 40.68 37.92 -3.13
C ALA A 669 39.47 37.43 -2.33
N PHE A 670 39.19 36.12 -2.35
CA PHE A 670 38.10 35.52 -1.58
C PHE A 670 38.41 35.50 -0.09
N MET A 671 39.65 35.17 0.32
CA MET A 671 40.10 35.22 1.71
C MET A 671 40.06 36.66 2.27
N ASP A 672 40.46 37.65 1.47
CA ASP A 672 40.33 39.06 1.85
C ASP A 672 38.87 39.47 2.06
N LEU A 673 37.96 38.98 1.20
CA LEU A 673 36.52 39.21 1.34
C LEU A 673 35.93 38.52 2.57
N GLU A 674 36.33 37.27 2.86
CA GLU A 674 35.95 36.54 4.07
C GLU A 674 36.37 37.30 5.32
N LYS A 675 37.63 37.73 5.38
CA LYS A 675 38.15 38.54 6.49
C LYS A 675 37.35 39.83 6.66
N SER A 676 37.11 40.56 5.57
CA SER A 676 36.29 41.78 5.56
C SER A 676 34.87 41.53 6.08
N TYR A 677 34.26 40.40 5.69
CA TYR A 677 32.94 40.00 6.15
C TYR A 677 32.92 39.70 7.66
N LEU A 678 33.86 38.90 8.15
CA LEU A 678 33.95 38.51 9.56
C LEU A 678 34.22 39.71 10.48
N GLU A 679 35.11 40.61 10.07
CA GLU A 679 35.46 41.82 10.83
C GLU A 679 34.32 42.88 10.80
N SER A 680 33.42 42.83 9.83
CA SER A 680 32.36 43.84 9.65
C SER A 680 31.23 43.78 10.69
N GLY A 681 31.05 42.65 11.38
CA GLY A 681 29.89 42.40 12.25
C GLY A 681 28.56 42.16 11.51
N PHE A 682 28.58 42.04 10.17
CA PHE A 682 27.37 41.87 9.35
C PHE A 682 26.55 40.62 9.71
N ALA A 683 27.22 39.53 10.09
CA ALA A 683 26.56 38.28 10.44
C ALA A 683 25.60 38.42 11.63
N GLU A 684 25.99 39.20 12.64
CA GLU A 684 25.20 39.47 13.85
C GLU A 684 24.09 40.48 13.57
N ASP A 685 24.44 41.56 12.88
CA ASP A 685 23.50 42.61 12.48
C ASP A 685 22.37 42.09 11.58
N ARG A 686 22.65 41.11 10.72
CA ARG A 686 21.63 40.52 9.84
C ARG A 686 20.48 39.86 10.63
N ASN A 687 20.76 39.38 11.84
CA ASN A 687 19.75 38.74 12.69
C ASN A 687 18.93 39.75 13.50
N THR A 688 19.37 41.01 13.58
CA THR A 688 18.79 42.03 14.48
C THR A 688 18.24 43.25 13.74
N LEU A 689 18.80 43.59 12.57
CA LEU A 689 18.45 44.76 11.78
C LEU A 689 17.62 44.40 10.54
N ASN A 690 16.69 45.28 10.16
CA ASN A 690 15.92 45.12 8.93
C ASN A 690 16.75 45.50 7.68
N LYS A 691 16.27 45.13 6.49
CA LYS A 691 16.95 45.38 5.20
C LYS A 691 17.32 46.85 4.98
N LYS A 692 16.48 47.81 5.41
CA LYS A 692 16.72 49.24 5.19
C LYS A 692 17.90 49.73 6.03
N ASP A 693 17.96 49.29 7.28
CA ASP A 693 19.02 49.67 8.22
C ASP A 693 20.35 48.98 7.89
N LEU A 694 20.31 47.73 7.42
CA LEU A 694 21.49 47.04 6.88
C LEU A 694 22.06 47.74 5.64
N ASN A 695 21.21 48.15 4.69
CA ASN A 695 21.68 48.90 3.52
C ASN A 695 22.28 50.25 3.92
N LYS A 696 21.73 50.91 4.94
CA LYS A 696 22.26 52.19 5.45
C LYS A 696 23.61 52.02 6.14
N LYS A 697 23.79 50.94 6.93
CA LYS A 697 25.03 50.68 7.69
C LYS A 697 26.17 50.15 6.81
N TYR A 698 25.88 49.26 5.88
CA TYR A 698 26.90 48.57 5.06
C TYR A 698 27.04 49.11 3.64
N GLY A 699 26.15 50.00 3.19
CA GLY A 699 26.23 50.66 1.89
C GLY A 699 26.40 49.67 0.73
N HIS A 700 27.41 49.89 -0.10
CA HIS A 700 27.71 49.02 -1.25
C HIS A 700 28.11 47.59 -0.85
N SER A 701 28.75 47.40 0.31
CA SER A 701 29.18 46.08 0.81
C SER A 701 28.02 45.17 1.19
N TYR A 702 26.82 45.73 1.45
CA TYR A 702 25.62 44.95 1.72
C TYR A 702 25.33 43.92 0.62
N GLN A 703 25.50 44.31 -0.66
CA GLN A 703 25.19 43.43 -1.78
C GLN A 703 26.16 42.24 -1.89
N ASN A 704 27.40 42.40 -1.43
CA ASN A 704 28.40 41.33 -1.38
C ASN A 704 28.14 40.44 -0.15
N PHE A 705 27.97 41.06 1.03
CA PHE A 705 27.81 40.33 2.29
C PHE A 705 26.48 39.59 2.45
N LYS A 706 25.41 40.00 1.77
CA LYS A 706 24.11 39.32 1.89
C LYS A 706 24.17 37.85 1.48
N ASN A 707 25.06 37.49 0.55
CA ASN A 707 25.18 36.13 0.00
C ASN A 707 26.46 35.41 0.46
N ILE A 708 27.46 36.13 0.97
CA ILE A 708 28.80 35.57 1.23
C ILE A 708 28.79 34.34 2.14
N LYS A 709 27.94 34.30 3.18
CA LYS A 709 27.82 33.14 4.08
C LYS A 709 27.57 31.82 3.32
N TRP A 710 26.75 31.87 2.28
CA TRP A 710 26.45 30.69 1.47
C TRP A 710 27.65 30.24 0.63
N GLU A 711 28.45 31.20 0.18
CA GLU A 711 29.67 30.96 -0.60
C GLU A 711 30.83 30.48 0.28
N LEU A 712 31.01 31.03 1.50
CA LEU A 712 32.02 30.57 2.46
C LEU A 712 31.90 29.08 2.75
N ASP A 713 30.69 28.62 3.01
CA ASP A 713 30.45 27.22 3.29
C ASP A 713 30.67 26.28 2.06
N ARG A 714 30.78 26.84 0.84
CA ARG A 714 30.94 26.10 -0.43
C ARG A 714 32.33 26.23 -1.01
N PHE A 715 33.05 27.26 -0.62
CA PHE A 715 34.36 27.59 -1.13
C PHE A 715 35.31 26.42 -0.96
N GLN A 716 36.07 26.13 -2.01
CA GLN A 716 37.21 25.23 -2.01
C GLN A 716 38.33 25.97 -2.71
N SER A 717 39.58 25.79 -2.24
CA SER A 717 40.73 26.46 -2.85
C SER A 717 40.97 25.96 -4.28
N ASN A 718 41.64 26.76 -5.11
CA ASN A 718 42.08 26.33 -6.43
C ASN A 718 42.91 25.03 -6.39
N ALA A 719 43.73 24.85 -5.35
CA ALA A 719 44.49 23.60 -5.15
C ALA A 719 43.58 22.39 -4.93
N THR A 720 42.48 22.55 -4.19
CA THR A 720 41.47 21.50 -4.00
C THR A 720 40.73 21.17 -5.29
N HIS A 721 40.38 22.19 -6.08
CA HIS A 721 39.78 22.01 -7.39
C HIS A 721 40.72 21.29 -8.37
N GLU A 722 42.00 21.66 -8.42
CA GLU A 722 43.00 21.02 -9.29
C GLU A 722 43.16 19.54 -8.93
N ALA A 723 43.26 19.19 -7.63
CA ALA A 723 43.36 17.79 -7.20
C ALA A 723 42.11 16.97 -7.60
N ALA A 724 40.92 17.54 -7.44
CA ALA A 724 39.67 16.90 -7.83
C ALA A 724 39.53 16.76 -9.36
N TRP A 725 40.02 17.75 -10.12
CA TRP A 725 40.09 17.71 -11.58
C TRP A 725 41.07 16.64 -12.06
N SER A 726 42.26 16.52 -11.46
CA SER A 726 43.24 15.51 -11.86
C SER A 726 42.69 14.08 -11.79
N ILE A 727 41.91 13.77 -10.76
CA ILE A 727 41.21 12.47 -10.67
C ILE A 727 40.23 12.31 -11.83
N TYR A 728 39.38 13.30 -12.08
CA TYR A 728 38.42 13.24 -13.18
C TYR A 728 39.12 13.07 -14.55
N HIS A 729 40.18 13.85 -14.78
CA HIS A 729 40.98 13.83 -15.99
C HIS A 729 41.60 12.46 -16.23
N GLU A 730 42.32 11.92 -15.24
CA GLU A 730 42.94 10.59 -15.30
C GLU A 730 41.93 9.50 -15.64
N GLN A 731 40.75 9.51 -15.00
CA GLN A 731 39.72 8.52 -15.28
C GLN A 731 39.16 8.69 -16.71
N VAL A 732 38.99 9.92 -17.22
CA VAL A 732 38.58 10.16 -18.61
C VAL A 732 39.64 9.66 -19.59
N GLU A 733 40.93 9.80 -19.29
CA GLU A 733 42.01 9.27 -20.12
C GLU A 733 42.02 7.73 -20.13
N ILE A 734 41.94 7.09 -18.97
CA ILE A 734 41.91 5.63 -18.83
C ILE A 734 40.73 5.03 -19.61
N TYR A 735 39.51 5.48 -19.32
CA TYR A 735 38.30 4.87 -19.86
C TYR A 735 37.92 5.37 -21.24
N GLY A 736 38.37 6.57 -21.59
CA GLY A 736 38.19 7.17 -22.91
C GLY A 736 39.24 6.74 -23.93
N ALA A 737 40.26 5.98 -23.51
CA ALA A 737 41.35 5.53 -24.36
C ALA A 737 40.83 4.77 -25.59
N GLU A 738 41.44 5.07 -26.74
CA GLU A 738 41.21 4.32 -27.97
C GLU A 738 42.04 3.03 -27.97
N GLY A 739 41.52 1.99 -28.62
CA GLY A 739 42.19 0.71 -28.73
C GLY A 739 41.44 -0.24 -29.65
N ASP A 740 42.03 -1.41 -29.90
CA ASP A 740 41.42 -2.44 -30.73
C ASP A 740 40.15 -3.00 -30.07
N THR A 741 39.10 -3.12 -30.88
CA THR A 741 37.81 -3.64 -30.41
C THR A 741 37.94 -5.12 -30.07
N HIS A 742 37.56 -5.49 -28.84
CA HIS A 742 37.54 -6.87 -28.36
C HIS A 742 36.34 -7.11 -27.45
N TYR A 743 36.06 -8.38 -27.12
CA TYR A 743 34.88 -8.76 -26.34
C TYR A 743 35.27 -9.49 -25.05
N LYS A 744 34.62 -9.11 -23.95
CA LYS A 744 34.81 -9.72 -22.63
C LYS A 744 33.49 -10.37 -22.18
N PRO A 745 33.26 -11.67 -22.46
CA PRO A 745 32.06 -12.37 -22.02
C PRO A 745 32.07 -12.56 -20.50
N PHE A 746 30.90 -12.52 -19.87
CA PHE A 746 30.77 -12.73 -18.41
C PHE A 746 29.60 -13.63 -18.00
N ARG A 747 28.76 -14.06 -18.95
CA ARG A 747 27.65 -14.99 -18.71
C ARG A 747 27.28 -15.74 -20.00
N ILE A 748 27.02 -17.04 -19.90
CA ILE A 748 26.34 -17.79 -20.97
C ILE A 748 24.83 -17.67 -20.73
N LEU A 749 24.10 -17.19 -21.72
CA LEU A 749 22.65 -17.02 -21.65
C LEU A 749 21.92 -18.29 -22.07
N LYS A 750 22.31 -18.85 -23.22
CA LYS A 750 21.80 -20.11 -23.75
C LYS A 750 22.73 -20.68 -24.82
N ALA A 751 22.58 -21.96 -25.10
CA ALA A 751 23.27 -22.64 -26.18
C ALA A 751 22.28 -23.48 -27.01
N THR A 752 22.61 -23.70 -28.27
CA THR A 752 21.86 -24.58 -29.18
C THR A 752 22.79 -25.68 -29.68
N LYS A 753 22.37 -26.94 -29.58
CA LYS A 753 23.18 -28.06 -30.08
C LYS A 753 23.28 -28.10 -31.61
N THR A 754 24.25 -28.85 -32.12
CA THR A 754 24.29 -29.18 -33.56
C THR A 754 23.09 -30.04 -33.96
N GLU A 755 22.74 -30.00 -35.25
CA GLU A 755 21.63 -30.79 -35.79
C GLU A 755 21.82 -32.30 -35.57
N GLU A 756 23.05 -32.78 -35.66
CA GLU A 756 23.42 -34.19 -35.37
C GLU A 756 23.12 -34.61 -33.92
N HIS A 757 23.08 -33.64 -33.00
CA HIS A 757 22.84 -33.85 -31.58
C HIS A 757 21.47 -33.34 -31.10
N GLY A 758 20.52 -33.15 -32.02
CA GLY A 758 19.11 -32.86 -31.72
C GLY A 758 18.69 -31.41 -31.94
N GLY A 759 19.63 -30.48 -32.09
CA GLY A 759 19.35 -29.07 -32.37
C GLY A 759 18.59 -28.33 -31.25
N GLU A 760 18.47 -28.91 -30.06
CA GLU A 760 17.72 -28.32 -28.96
C GLU A 760 18.45 -27.16 -28.29
N ILE A 761 17.67 -26.22 -27.74
CA ILE A 761 18.14 -25.12 -26.90
C ILE A 761 18.27 -25.63 -25.47
N PHE A 762 19.37 -25.29 -24.80
CA PHE A 762 19.62 -25.62 -23.40
C PHE A 762 20.41 -24.52 -22.67
N LYS A 763 20.35 -24.53 -21.34
CA LYS A 763 21.22 -23.72 -20.48
C LYS A 763 22.41 -24.58 -20.02
N VAL A 764 23.59 -24.00 -19.99
CA VAL A 764 24.80 -24.68 -19.49
C VAL A 764 24.74 -24.71 -17.96
N ASP A 765 24.68 -25.91 -17.39
CA ASP A 765 24.59 -26.11 -15.93
C ASP A 765 25.95 -25.90 -15.27
N MET A 766 26.23 -24.66 -14.87
CA MET A 766 27.44 -24.23 -14.16
C MET A 766 27.08 -23.14 -13.16
N ASN A 767 27.75 -23.10 -12.01
CA ASN A 767 27.67 -21.98 -11.10
C ASN A 767 28.31 -20.71 -11.74
N ALA A 768 28.04 -19.54 -11.19
CA ALA A 768 28.43 -18.28 -11.84
C ALA A 768 29.96 -18.12 -12.00
N ALA A 769 30.75 -18.61 -11.04
CA ALA A 769 32.21 -18.59 -11.12
C ALA A 769 32.78 -19.52 -12.20
N MET A 770 32.28 -20.77 -12.26
CA MET A 770 32.68 -21.75 -13.28
C MET A 770 32.28 -21.29 -14.68
N GLN A 771 31.07 -20.73 -14.81
CA GLN A 771 30.60 -20.19 -16.08
C GLN A 771 31.53 -19.08 -16.59
N PHE A 772 31.89 -18.13 -15.72
CA PHE A 772 32.82 -17.06 -16.08
C PHE A 772 34.18 -17.60 -16.50
N GLY A 773 34.79 -18.50 -15.71
CA GLY A 773 36.10 -19.09 -16.03
C GLY A 773 36.10 -19.97 -17.28
N SER A 774 34.92 -20.41 -17.76
CA SER A 774 34.82 -21.18 -19.00
C SER A 774 34.81 -20.34 -20.27
N ILE A 775 34.52 -19.03 -20.14
CA ILE A 775 34.40 -18.10 -21.28
C ILE A 775 35.36 -16.91 -21.18
N ASN A 776 35.97 -16.67 -20.02
CA ASN A 776 36.82 -15.51 -19.75
C ASN A 776 38.06 -15.93 -18.94
N ASN A 777 39.20 -15.29 -19.23
CA ASN A 777 40.49 -15.57 -18.61
C ASN A 777 40.84 -14.63 -17.44
N ASP A 778 40.04 -13.60 -17.18
CA ASP A 778 40.27 -12.67 -16.08
C ASP A 778 39.95 -13.34 -14.72
N SER A 779 40.55 -12.85 -13.63
CA SER A 779 40.32 -13.44 -12.31
C SER A 779 38.96 -13.04 -11.74
N VAL A 780 38.42 -13.91 -10.88
CA VAL A 780 37.22 -13.65 -10.07
C VAL A 780 37.52 -13.96 -8.60
N CYS A 781 36.73 -13.38 -7.69
CA CYS A 781 36.82 -13.70 -6.28
C CYS A 781 35.53 -14.37 -5.81
N VAL A 782 35.62 -15.63 -5.39
CA VAL A 782 34.49 -16.36 -4.80
C VAL A 782 34.49 -16.10 -3.30
N ILE A 783 33.37 -15.63 -2.79
CA ILE A 783 33.13 -15.28 -1.40
C ILE A 783 32.22 -16.33 -0.79
N ASP A 784 32.77 -17.15 0.10
CA ASP A 784 32.02 -18.02 0.99
C ASP A 784 31.71 -17.26 2.28
N PHE A 785 30.43 -17.12 2.61
CA PHE A 785 30.03 -16.39 3.81
C PHE A 785 30.30 -17.16 5.12
N GLU A 786 30.71 -18.42 5.04
CA GLU A 786 31.19 -19.20 6.19
C GLU A 786 32.64 -18.87 6.58
N ASP A 787 33.44 -18.25 5.70
CA ASP A 787 34.82 -17.84 5.98
C ASP A 787 34.85 -16.49 6.73
N GLU A 788 35.32 -16.46 7.97
CA GLU A 788 35.39 -15.23 8.77
C GLU A 788 36.24 -14.11 8.13
N ASN A 789 37.17 -14.44 7.22
CA ASN A 789 38.04 -13.49 6.55
C ASN A 789 37.53 -13.06 5.16
N TYR A 790 36.31 -13.44 4.76
CA TYR A 790 35.81 -13.18 3.41
C TYR A 790 35.90 -11.70 2.99
N LEU A 791 35.69 -10.78 3.93
CA LEU A 791 35.66 -9.35 3.65
C LEU A 791 37.07 -8.82 3.31
N GLU A 792 38.10 -9.31 4.00
CA GLU A 792 39.49 -8.95 3.72
C GLU A 792 39.92 -9.46 2.34
N PHE A 793 39.57 -10.70 2.00
CA PHE A 793 39.83 -11.25 0.66
C PHE A 793 39.09 -10.50 -0.44
N ALA A 794 37.81 -10.18 -0.21
CA ALA A 794 37.01 -9.38 -1.13
C ALA A 794 37.64 -8.00 -1.38
N GLN A 795 38.03 -7.31 -0.31
CA GLN A 795 38.62 -5.98 -0.40
C GLN A 795 39.96 -6.01 -1.12
N LYS A 796 40.84 -6.97 -0.78
CA LYS A 796 42.14 -7.11 -1.42
C LYS A 796 42.01 -7.35 -2.93
N TRP A 797 41.11 -8.24 -3.34
CA TRP A 797 40.88 -8.49 -4.77
C TRP A 797 40.26 -7.28 -5.47
N TYR A 798 39.30 -6.61 -4.81
CA TYR A 798 38.69 -5.39 -5.33
C TYR A 798 39.72 -4.28 -5.55
N ASP A 799 40.60 -4.04 -4.59
CA ASP A 799 41.68 -3.06 -4.69
C ASP A 799 42.66 -3.41 -5.81
N GLU A 800 42.98 -4.70 -6.00
CA GLU A 800 43.86 -5.16 -7.09
C GLU A 800 43.24 -4.85 -8.47
N ILE A 801 41.98 -5.24 -8.70
CA ILE A 801 41.35 -5.03 -10.01
C ILE A 801 41.03 -3.55 -10.31
N THR A 802 40.84 -2.72 -9.28
CA THR A 802 40.49 -1.30 -9.46
C THR A 802 41.72 -0.38 -9.47
N ASN A 803 42.67 -0.57 -8.57
CA ASN A 803 43.86 0.31 -8.46
C ASN A 803 45.00 -0.10 -9.41
N VAL A 804 45.09 -1.39 -9.77
CA VAL A 804 46.12 -1.89 -10.68
C VAL A 804 45.52 -2.27 -12.04
N GLY A 805 44.39 -2.97 -12.03
CA GLY A 805 43.68 -3.37 -13.25
C GLY A 805 42.84 -2.26 -13.89
N GLU A 806 42.77 -1.08 -13.25
CA GLU A 806 42.02 0.10 -13.71
C GLU A 806 40.55 -0.18 -14.05
N MET A 807 39.95 -1.24 -13.51
CA MET A 807 38.56 -1.60 -13.79
C MET A 807 37.58 -0.58 -13.19
N GLU A 808 36.39 -0.45 -13.80
CA GLU A 808 35.33 0.42 -13.26
C GLU A 808 34.96 0.03 -11.82
N GLY A 809 35.13 -1.25 -11.47
CA GLY A 809 34.77 -1.82 -10.18
C GLY A 809 34.52 -3.31 -10.30
N CYS A 810 33.58 -3.81 -9.51
CA CYS A 810 33.13 -5.19 -9.58
C CYS A 810 31.60 -5.32 -9.68
N VAL A 811 31.15 -6.52 -10.04
CA VAL A 811 29.76 -6.94 -9.95
C VAL A 811 29.68 -8.16 -9.04
N ILE A 812 28.93 -8.02 -7.96
CA ILE A 812 28.56 -9.10 -7.04
C ILE A 812 27.42 -9.89 -7.65
N LYS A 813 27.57 -11.21 -7.73
CA LYS A 813 26.56 -12.13 -8.25
C LYS A 813 26.39 -13.31 -7.29
N PRO A 814 25.17 -13.79 -7.01
CA PRO A 814 25.00 -15.09 -6.38
C PRO A 814 25.77 -16.16 -7.15
N ASN A 815 26.51 -17.02 -6.45
CA ASN A 815 27.32 -18.03 -7.11
C ASN A 815 26.47 -19.26 -7.49
N ASP A 816 25.55 -19.65 -6.61
CA ASP A 816 24.68 -20.82 -6.80
C ASP A 816 23.73 -20.64 -8.01
N ALA A 817 23.41 -21.74 -8.69
CA ALA A 817 22.56 -21.73 -9.89
C ALA A 817 21.08 -21.40 -9.59
N GLU A 818 20.58 -21.78 -8.42
CA GLU A 818 19.22 -21.49 -7.97
C GLU A 818 19.23 -20.42 -6.88
N ASN A 819 18.54 -19.30 -7.14
CA ASN A 819 18.43 -18.19 -6.20
C ASN A 819 16.97 -17.79 -6.01
N PRO A 820 16.59 -17.26 -4.83
CA PRO A 820 15.24 -16.75 -4.61
C PRO A 820 14.88 -15.66 -5.63
N GLU A 821 13.66 -15.70 -6.19
CA GLU A 821 13.22 -14.75 -7.24
C GLU A 821 13.25 -13.27 -6.82
N TRP A 822 13.21 -13.00 -5.51
CA TRP A 822 13.24 -11.66 -4.94
C TRP A 822 14.67 -11.14 -4.68
N LEU A 823 15.69 -11.97 -4.86
CA LEU A 823 17.09 -11.61 -4.66
C LEU A 823 17.62 -10.82 -5.86
N ALA A 824 18.53 -9.88 -5.60
CA ALA A 824 19.14 -9.12 -6.68
C ALA A 824 20.08 -10.03 -7.48
N PRO A 825 19.93 -10.11 -8.81
CA PRO A 825 20.77 -10.99 -9.64
C PRO A 825 22.20 -10.47 -9.70
N PHE A 826 22.36 -9.15 -9.74
CA PHE A 826 23.63 -8.47 -9.90
C PHE A 826 23.62 -7.19 -9.07
N MET A 827 24.75 -6.89 -8.43
CA MET A 827 24.97 -5.63 -7.73
C MET A 827 26.33 -5.07 -8.09
N LYS A 828 26.38 -3.85 -8.61
CA LYS A 828 27.66 -3.20 -8.96
C LYS A 828 28.24 -2.42 -7.78
N VAL A 829 29.55 -2.49 -7.63
CA VAL A 829 30.33 -1.68 -6.68
C VAL A 829 31.41 -1.00 -7.50
N ARG A 830 31.26 0.31 -7.74
CA ARG A 830 32.18 1.06 -8.61
C ARG A 830 33.31 1.70 -7.82
N ASN A 831 34.48 1.75 -8.44
CA ASN A 831 35.68 2.40 -7.95
C ASN A 831 35.36 3.85 -7.54
N PRO A 832 35.75 4.30 -6.34
CA PRO A 832 35.58 5.68 -5.91
C PRO A 832 36.10 6.72 -6.92
N ASN A 833 37.23 6.48 -7.58
CA ASN A 833 37.78 7.40 -8.58
C ASN A 833 36.88 7.48 -9.82
N TYR A 834 36.42 6.32 -10.33
CA TYR A 834 35.49 6.27 -11.45
C TYR A 834 34.20 7.06 -11.20
N LEU A 835 33.71 7.08 -9.96
CA LEU A 835 32.49 7.82 -9.61
C LEU A 835 32.61 9.33 -9.88
N HIS A 836 33.81 9.91 -9.98
CA HIS A 836 34.00 11.31 -10.39
C HIS A 836 33.49 11.57 -11.82
N ILE A 837 33.59 10.58 -12.72
CA ILE A 837 33.03 10.68 -14.08
C ILE A 837 31.50 10.75 -14.03
N ILE A 838 30.88 10.05 -13.07
CA ILE A 838 29.42 9.91 -12.99
C ILE A 838 28.76 11.04 -12.18
N TYR A 839 29.38 11.47 -11.07
CA TYR A 839 28.82 12.44 -10.13
C TYR A 839 29.47 13.82 -10.24
N GLY A 840 30.50 13.96 -11.07
CA GLY A 840 31.29 15.17 -11.32
C GLY A 840 32.61 15.18 -10.54
N TYR A 841 33.60 15.92 -11.06
CA TYR A 841 34.94 16.03 -10.46
C TYR A 841 34.90 16.46 -8.98
N ASP A 842 33.94 17.31 -8.62
CA ASP A 842 33.70 17.89 -7.31
C ASP A 842 32.82 17.01 -6.40
N MET A 843 32.56 15.74 -6.73
CA MET A 843 31.61 14.91 -5.97
C MET A 843 31.94 14.81 -4.48
N ASN A 844 33.23 14.83 -4.13
CA ASN A 844 33.73 14.72 -2.75
C ASN A 844 33.78 16.06 -2.01
N PHE A 845 33.36 17.17 -2.64
CA PHE A 845 33.29 18.45 -1.93
C PHE A 845 32.24 18.36 -0.82
N PRO A 846 32.53 18.80 0.43
CA PRO A 846 31.75 18.41 1.61
C PRO A 846 30.23 18.61 1.47
N LYS A 847 29.80 19.77 0.98
CA LYS A 847 28.38 20.08 0.76
C LYS A 847 27.74 19.24 -0.34
N LYS A 848 28.46 19.02 -1.45
CA LYS A 848 27.96 18.22 -2.57
C LYS A 848 27.90 16.75 -2.19
N PHE A 849 28.96 16.22 -1.58
CA PHE A 849 29.03 14.86 -1.08
C PHE A 849 27.89 14.58 -0.10
N THR A 850 27.72 15.40 0.95
CA THR A 850 26.64 15.24 1.93
C THR A 850 25.26 15.21 1.26
N LYS A 851 25.04 16.10 0.27
CA LYS A 851 23.79 16.12 -0.50
C LYS A 851 23.60 14.85 -1.32
N LEU A 852 24.61 14.42 -2.07
CA LEU A 852 24.57 13.20 -2.87
C LEU A 852 24.33 11.97 -1.99
N PHE A 853 25.07 11.88 -0.89
CA PHE A 853 25.04 10.77 0.06
C PHE A 853 23.66 10.63 0.72
N ASN A 854 23.03 11.75 1.08
CA ASN A 854 21.66 11.77 1.61
C ASN A 854 20.60 11.47 0.55
N GLN A 855 20.87 11.80 -0.71
CA GLN A 855 19.94 11.57 -1.83
C GLN A 855 20.02 10.16 -2.41
N LYS A 856 21.13 9.44 -2.23
CA LYS A 856 21.31 8.09 -2.78
C LYS A 856 20.27 7.14 -2.21
N ASN A 857 19.39 6.64 -3.09
CA ASN A 857 18.39 5.63 -2.75
C ASN A 857 18.30 4.59 -3.86
N ILE A 858 18.74 3.36 -3.56
CA ILE A 858 18.81 2.29 -4.56
C ILE A 858 17.49 1.53 -4.72
N GLY A 859 16.51 1.72 -3.83
CA GLY A 859 15.37 0.80 -3.71
C GLY A 859 14.50 0.69 -4.96
N ARG A 860 14.37 1.77 -5.75
CA ARG A 860 13.67 1.71 -7.05
C ARG A 860 14.50 0.96 -8.10
N LYS A 861 15.81 1.23 -8.16
CA LYS A 861 16.73 0.59 -9.11
C LYS A 861 16.90 -0.90 -8.84
N LEU A 862 16.96 -1.27 -7.56
CA LEU A 862 17.02 -2.65 -7.09
C LEU A 862 15.80 -3.46 -7.56
N ARG A 863 14.59 -2.93 -7.36
CA ARG A 863 13.36 -3.59 -7.83
C ARG A 863 13.30 -3.71 -9.36
N ALA A 864 13.70 -2.67 -10.08
CA ALA A 864 13.78 -2.73 -11.54
C ALA A 864 14.78 -3.82 -12.00
N SER A 865 15.96 -3.87 -11.39
CA SER A 865 16.98 -4.89 -11.69
C SER A 865 16.47 -6.32 -11.50
N ILE A 866 15.76 -6.59 -10.40
CA ILE A 866 15.15 -7.90 -10.11
C ILE A 866 14.07 -8.24 -11.15
N ALA A 867 13.16 -7.31 -11.41
CA ALA A 867 12.03 -7.52 -12.32
C ALA A 867 12.48 -7.74 -13.77
N GLU A 868 13.42 -6.92 -14.26
CA GLU A 868 13.96 -7.03 -15.61
C GLU A 868 14.78 -8.31 -15.79
N TYR A 869 15.55 -8.73 -14.79
CA TYR A 869 16.25 -10.02 -14.85
C TYR A 869 15.29 -11.20 -14.94
N LYS A 870 14.21 -11.19 -14.15
CA LYS A 870 13.19 -12.25 -14.23
C LYS A 870 12.56 -12.34 -15.61
N LEU A 871 12.22 -11.19 -16.21
CA LEU A 871 11.72 -11.14 -17.58
C LEU A 871 12.77 -11.63 -18.58
N GLY A 872 14.03 -11.26 -18.39
CA GLY A 872 15.16 -11.76 -19.20
C GLY A 872 15.29 -13.29 -19.15
N GLU A 873 15.22 -13.89 -17.97
CA GLU A 873 15.23 -15.35 -17.80
C GLU A 873 14.05 -16.02 -18.51
N GLN A 874 12.85 -15.46 -18.41
CA GLN A 874 11.68 -15.96 -19.14
C GLN A 874 11.87 -15.94 -20.65
N MET A 875 12.53 -14.91 -21.19
CA MET A 875 12.82 -14.84 -22.63
C MET A 875 13.76 -15.97 -23.10
N LEU A 876 14.71 -16.38 -22.25
CA LEU A 876 15.68 -17.43 -22.59
C LEU A 876 15.03 -18.81 -22.75
N ASP A 877 13.93 -19.06 -22.05
CA ASP A 877 13.18 -20.32 -22.08
C ASP A 877 12.19 -20.37 -23.26
N MET A 878 12.05 -19.27 -24.02
CA MET A 878 11.06 -19.15 -25.10
C MET A 878 11.69 -19.23 -26.49
N LYS A 879 10.93 -19.76 -27.44
CA LYS A 879 11.32 -19.79 -28.85
C LYS A 879 11.22 -18.38 -29.45
N VAL A 880 12.30 -17.94 -30.07
CA VAL A 880 12.34 -16.67 -30.81
C VAL A 880 11.22 -16.63 -31.85
N GLY A 881 10.47 -15.53 -31.89
CA GLY A 881 9.37 -15.31 -32.83
C GLY A 881 8.00 -15.85 -32.40
N SER A 882 7.89 -16.50 -31.24
CA SER A 882 6.60 -16.99 -30.73
C SER A 882 5.69 -15.86 -30.19
N PRO A 883 4.36 -16.06 -30.09
CA PRO A 883 3.47 -15.09 -29.45
C PRO A 883 3.81 -14.83 -27.98
N GLU A 884 4.31 -15.85 -27.27
CA GLU A 884 4.65 -15.78 -25.85
C GLU A 884 5.83 -14.84 -25.59
N ILE A 885 6.90 -14.94 -26.39
CA ILE A 885 8.06 -14.06 -26.23
C ILE A 885 7.71 -12.61 -26.54
N LYS A 886 6.78 -12.36 -27.47
CA LYS A 886 6.28 -11.01 -27.76
C LYS A 886 5.67 -10.36 -26.52
N GLN A 887 4.91 -11.12 -25.73
CA GLN A 887 4.29 -10.60 -24.51
C GLN A 887 5.32 -10.33 -23.41
N VAL A 888 6.32 -11.21 -23.24
CA VAL A 888 7.40 -11.00 -22.25
C VAL A 888 8.27 -9.81 -22.63
N LEU A 889 8.59 -9.64 -23.92
CA LEU A 889 9.30 -8.46 -24.43
C LEU A 889 8.49 -7.18 -24.20
N ALA A 890 7.17 -7.20 -24.42
CA ALA A 890 6.29 -6.07 -24.12
C ALA A 890 6.33 -5.71 -22.61
N ASN A 891 6.28 -6.71 -21.73
CA ASN A 891 6.42 -6.51 -20.30
C ASN A 891 7.80 -5.92 -19.93
N MET A 892 8.88 -6.35 -20.58
CA MET A 892 10.22 -5.77 -20.41
C MET A 892 10.26 -4.31 -20.85
N MET A 893 9.67 -3.96 -21.99
CA MET A 893 9.59 -2.57 -22.44
C MET A 893 8.85 -1.70 -21.43
N PHE A 894 7.73 -2.18 -20.89
CA PHE A 894 6.97 -1.49 -19.86
C PHE A 894 7.77 -1.28 -18.57
N GLU A 895 8.55 -2.27 -18.14
CA GLU A 895 9.46 -2.10 -17.00
C GLU A 895 10.57 -1.09 -17.30
N ASN A 896 11.15 -1.12 -18.50
CA ASN A 896 12.17 -0.15 -18.90
C ASN A 896 11.64 1.29 -18.86
N GLU A 897 10.36 1.54 -19.17
CA GLU A 897 9.76 2.89 -19.09
C GLU A 897 9.72 3.43 -17.65
N LYS A 898 9.61 2.54 -16.66
CA LYS A 898 9.63 2.93 -15.24
C LYS A 898 11.00 3.45 -14.81
N GLU A 899 12.06 3.15 -15.57
CA GLU A 899 13.41 3.64 -15.28
C GLU A 899 13.59 5.15 -15.50
N VAL A 900 12.74 5.79 -16.32
CA VAL A 900 12.88 7.21 -16.69
C VAL A 900 12.84 8.14 -15.47
N GLY A 901 12.14 7.74 -14.41
CA GLY A 901 12.06 8.48 -13.14
C GLY A 901 13.06 8.04 -12.07
N ILE A 902 14.01 7.17 -12.40
CA ILE A 902 15.08 6.72 -11.50
C ILE A 902 16.34 7.55 -11.78
N ASP A 903 17.14 7.79 -10.74
CA ASP A 903 18.41 8.50 -10.87
C ASP A 903 19.33 7.78 -11.88
N PRO A 904 19.68 8.43 -13.02
CA PRO A 904 20.46 7.79 -14.09
C PRO A 904 21.91 7.49 -13.68
N ARG A 905 22.38 8.05 -12.56
CA ARG A 905 23.72 7.81 -12.03
C ARG A 905 23.83 6.48 -11.29
N LEU A 906 22.70 5.83 -10.98
CA LEU A 906 22.64 4.59 -10.21
C LEU A 906 23.10 3.38 -10.99
#